data_AF-A0A643K9P2-F1
#
_entry.id   AF-A0A643K9P2-F1
#
_cell.length_a   1.000
_cell.length_b   1.000
_cell.length_c   1.000
_cell.angle_alpha   90.00
_cell.angle_beta   90.00
_cell.angle_gamma   90.00
#
_symmetry.space_group_name_H-M   'P 1'
#
loop_
_entity.id
_entity.type
_entity.pdbx_description
1 polymer ?
#
loop_
_entity_poly.entity_id
_entity_poly.type
_entity_poly.pdbx_seq_one_letter_code
_entity_poly.pdbx_strand_id
1 'polypeptide(L)'
;MSDETDGTGGDCSEFSRRTMLGGIAGTVGVPFWLEFERDSLGTTGVRRDQTSGDSDEGLRAPIPPAPDDPFLITQYGDQYFTVPSVNGWVPVSHRERLRTIQRFHPDTVDWDSVMSFDEGDIRTYKSQNAQLAFSLETGLPGTVARNVTINIPNDDAAEKYQAVFDAYDWRFPDGTPVEHPKGLLAEQFDGTPHSIEYTFETNGVPSVFAPGAADILMYVARKKLSAGYSSFWIDGIGPFRVHGLDFSVWARDAFRTHLESLSADHRQELGIDDPASFDIRGHLRDEGLTPTDGSDPFEDPVFREYLLHQHQGIKEFFSTCRERLHELFPERMDAGDIKLTGNHYMGYFGHPQAANVYVSDYLDFVHLEHFPRVDPPIDYHYKLARAIGRFSKPTTAKGTLASQRAKLDGFDPEEQYPNFKRFQIAESYAMGARMKIPLTSGAAYRDEHTLTNWIRADGTVPERLQSFVDFLWTHERFLDDIDSDTRVAVVWSLPTVLWNHEPQWDVGQQGDSPRLESFVGTTTLLREAQIPYDVLVFGHPRLWDDGDQLERLREYDAVVLPNLDSVTDAQLTALETYLDDGGHVVTSGTPPSRDAMYEPRDDTATVFEHDRATVLSDDPGSVKNQRGKTTGELRDTLESADVQSVTDVDDQTLSVSRHVQSDPDRVVVHVLNYEYTVETDTFDTKTDVSLSIPKPDFTVEAARYYSPTGSTDLSVTVDRQKVGVTVPELTDWGFVVLVPSADALVNADAEANAREQIATVKNELATTKDEVREFADAFVSAEVYHDAAETALEANAYGKAFDAAQTASEKLSEAHRPPVVGIDMSHTQELTFDDDDPFAPLRDTFSQYDFRMLDSWSESELDELDILVVPPALAFRRAQFLFLEEEVEAAESFVEDGGSLLVLARGGVDDGIDVLTETFGFRFQGRPVVFPEGERRQVEPTHPDHLLTRGVSEITFQLGTPIAERPAESTVLASIPEDSDAWFHQERPLQSRSDAEGSAAGSDMYVTASHGDGRVTLFGMHSYHLLPDWLRNVEKVVSNQLSVLGSEAVRAKRSSQEATTTPNGTQSSTADPSQTDTTDSATQPATANSESATSTPGFSFTSGALTGVTALLTGWLWHRSDDDD
;
A
#
# COMPACT_ATOMS: atom_id res chain seq x y z
N MET A 1 44.62 10.58 49.75
CA MET A 1 43.87 11.84 49.81
C MET A 1 42.43 11.43 49.54
N SER A 2 41.51 11.38 50.51
CA SER A 2 41.07 12.44 51.44
C SER A 2 40.26 13.51 50.68
N ASP A 3 38.95 13.71 50.90
CA ASP A 3 38.02 13.14 51.91
C ASP A 3 36.56 13.10 51.38
N GLU A 4 35.68 12.32 52.05
CA GLU A 4 34.27 12.61 52.48
C GLU A 4 33.21 13.24 51.50
N THR A 5 31.88 13.02 51.61
CA THR A 5 31.05 12.29 52.61
C THR A 5 29.71 11.74 52.06
N ASP A 6 29.23 10.70 52.75
CA ASP A 6 27.89 10.10 52.94
C ASP A 6 26.57 10.85 52.60
N GLY A 7 25.50 10.05 52.41
CA GLY A 7 24.10 10.50 52.40
C GLY A 7 23.05 9.38 52.33
N THR A 8 22.83 8.61 53.42
CA THR A 8 21.89 7.46 53.47
C THR A 8 20.62 7.68 54.30
N GLY A 9 19.45 7.20 53.84
CA GLY A 9 18.24 6.99 54.64
C GLY A 9 16.92 7.20 53.86
N GLY A 10 15.77 6.64 54.27
CA GLY A 10 15.57 5.72 55.39
C GLY A 10 14.13 5.59 55.94
N ASP A 11 13.25 4.91 55.20
CA ASP A 11 12.10 4.08 55.68
C ASP A 11 10.79 4.69 56.28
N CYS A 12 9.70 3.94 56.04
CA CYS A 12 8.35 3.83 56.65
C CYS A 12 7.65 4.95 57.48
N SER A 13 6.34 5.18 57.20
CA SER A 13 5.25 5.11 58.21
C SER A 13 3.82 4.94 57.63
N GLU A 14 2.91 4.34 58.41
CA GLU A 14 1.56 3.83 58.03
C GLU A 14 0.39 4.86 57.96
N PHE A 15 -0.86 4.33 57.86
CA PHE A 15 -2.23 4.89 58.03
C PHE A 15 -2.99 5.30 56.74
N SER A 16 -4.28 4.97 56.54
CA SER A 16 -5.25 4.27 57.41
C SER A 16 -6.36 3.53 56.63
N ARG A 17 -7.09 2.63 57.30
CA ARG A 17 -8.24 1.85 56.76
C ARG A 17 -9.52 2.67 56.61
N ARG A 18 -10.37 2.27 55.65
CA ARG A 18 -11.84 2.27 55.81
C ARG A 18 -12.47 1.02 55.19
N THR A 19 -13.67 0.67 55.66
CA THR A 19 -14.38 -0.56 55.31
C THR A 19 -15.87 -0.27 55.18
N MET A 20 -16.53 -0.85 54.17
CA MET A 20 -17.97 -1.09 54.17
C MET A 20 -18.27 -2.49 53.60
N LEU A 21 -19.46 -3.00 53.92
CA LEU A 21 -19.88 -4.39 53.70
C LEU A 21 -21.39 -4.43 53.40
N GLY A 22 -21.78 -5.22 52.40
CA GLY A 22 -23.17 -5.50 52.02
C GLY A 22 -23.28 -5.73 50.50
N GLY A 23 -24.09 -6.66 49.98
CA GLY A 23 -25.07 -7.56 50.62
C GLY A 23 -25.02 -8.99 50.07
N ILE A 24 -26.06 -9.80 50.36
CA ILE A 24 -26.06 -11.26 50.18
C ILE A 24 -27.03 -11.72 49.08
N ALA A 25 -26.64 -12.81 48.41
CA ALA A 25 -27.27 -13.56 47.30
C ALA A 25 -28.80 -13.82 47.34
N GLY A 26 -29.34 -14.10 46.14
CA GLY A 26 -30.66 -14.72 45.89
C GLY A 26 -30.62 -15.59 44.62
N THR A 27 -31.35 -16.69 44.57
CA THR A 27 -31.07 -17.85 43.67
C THR A 27 -32.18 -18.28 42.71
N VAL A 28 -31.75 -18.73 41.51
CA VAL A 28 -32.32 -19.82 40.67
C VAL A 28 -33.64 -19.59 39.92
N GLY A 29 -33.58 -19.80 38.58
CA GLY A 29 -34.72 -20.04 37.68
C GLY A 29 -34.26 -20.45 36.27
N VAL A 30 -34.52 -21.70 35.87
CA VAL A 30 -34.22 -22.34 34.56
C VAL A 30 -35.53 -22.97 34.03
N PRO A 31 -35.69 -23.45 32.76
CA PRO A 31 -34.80 -23.46 31.57
C PRO A 31 -35.49 -23.15 30.20
N PHE A 32 -34.75 -23.32 29.08
CA PHE A 32 -35.22 -23.57 27.67
C PHE A 32 -36.09 -22.49 26.98
N TRP A 33 -35.83 -21.98 25.77
CA TRP A 33 -35.15 -22.50 24.56
C TRP A 33 -34.32 -21.41 23.85
N LEU A 34 -33.44 -21.81 22.92
CA LEU A 34 -32.69 -20.92 22.02
C LEU A 34 -33.10 -21.14 20.56
N GLU A 35 -33.71 -20.12 19.96
CA GLU A 35 -33.49 -19.73 18.56
C GLU A 35 -32.95 -18.30 18.64
N PHE A 36 -31.78 -18.03 18.03
CA PHE A 36 -31.19 -16.69 17.99
C PHE A 36 -30.88 -16.38 16.52
N GLU A 37 -31.58 -15.38 15.98
CA GLU A 37 -31.40 -14.93 14.61
C GLU A 37 -30.14 -14.05 14.48
N ARG A 38 -29.62 -13.94 13.26
CA ARG A 38 -28.55 -12.99 12.91
C ARG A 38 -29.08 -11.55 13.01
N ASP A 39 -28.87 -10.88 14.14
CA ASP A 39 -29.13 -9.43 14.27
C ASP A 39 -28.30 -8.73 15.38
N SER A 40 -27.28 -9.41 15.94
CA SER A 40 -26.44 -8.85 17.03
C SER A 40 -25.20 -8.08 16.55
N LEU A 41 -24.99 -7.93 15.24
CA LEU A 41 -23.99 -7.00 14.71
C LEU A 41 -24.61 -5.60 14.67
N GLY A 42 -24.29 -4.78 15.66
CA GLY A 42 -24.76 -3.40 15.73
C GLY A 42 -24.28 -2.60 14.51
N THR A 43 -25.17 -2.39 13.55
CA THR A 43 -24.91 -1.50 12.42
C THR A 43 -24.86 -0.06 12.92
N THR A 44 -23.68 0.40 13.32
CA THR A 44 -23.32 1.81 13.18
C THR A 44 -23.48 2.13 11.71
N GLY A 45 -24.59 2.79 11.38
CA GLY A 45 -25.04 2.95 10.01
C GLY A 45 -24.10 3.86 9.24
N VAL A 46 -23.08 3.29 8.59
CA VAL A 46 -22.47 3.89 7.40
C VAL A 46 -23.53 3.86 6.31
N ARG A 47 -24.46 4.81 6.42
CA ARG A 47 -25.58 5.02 5.53
C ARG A 47 -25.01 5.47 4.20
N ARG A 48 -24.72 4.50 3.31
CA ARG A 48 -24.71 4.73 1.86
C ARG A 48 -26.07 5.32 1.53
N ASP A 49 -26.19 6.64 1.52
CA ASP A 49 -27.44 7.33 1.29
C ASP A 49 -27.81 7.09 -0.17
N GLN A 50 -28.76 6.18 -0.44
CA GLN A 50 -29.18 5.73 -1.78
C GLN A 50 -29.96 6.82 -2.55
N THR A 51 -29.65 8.08 -2.25
CA THR A 51 -30.27 9.32 -2.66
C THR A 51 -29.23 10.33 -3.17
N SER A 52 -27.92 10.05 -3.07
CA SER A 52 -26.94 10.77 -3.91
C SER A 52 -27.24 10.44 -5.37
N GLY A 53 -27.80 11.38 -6.12
CA GLY A 53 -28.09 11.20 -7.53
C GLY A 53 -26.81 11.18 -8.38
N ASP A 54 -26.89 10.58 -9.56
CA ASP A 54 -25.81 10.42 -10.54
C ASP A 54 -25.02 11.73 -10.81
N SER A 55 -25.64 12.89 -10.61
CA SER A 55 -25.05 14.22 -10.75
C SER A 55 -23.87 14.53 -9.83
N ASP A 56 -23.83 13.96 -8.61
CA ASP A 56 -22.74 14.21 -7.65
C ASP A 56 -21.70 13.07 -7.62
N GLU A 57 -21.85 12.00 -8.42
CA GLU A 57 -20.79 10.98 -8.58
C GLU A 57 -19.49 11.61 -9.13
N GLY A 58 -19.60 12.65 -9.97
CA GLY A 58 -18.47 13.41 -10.50
C GLY A 58 -17.66 14.20 -9.46
N LEU A 59 -18.14 14.32 -8.21
CA LEU A 59 -17.39 14.93 -7.09
C LEU A 59 -16.88 13.92 -6.04
N ARG A 60 -17.05 12.62 -6.27
CA ARG A 60 -16.23 11.61 -5.58
C ARG A 60 -14.96 11.40 -6.40
N ALA A 61 -13.80 11.58 -5.77
CA ALA A 61 -12.55 11.14 -6.40
C ALA A 61 -12.58 9.61 -6.54
N PRO A 62 -12.36 9.04 -7.74
CA PRO A 62 -12.33 7.59 -7.90
C PRO A 62 -11.19 7.03 -7.05
N ILE A 63 -11.47 5.97 -6.27
CA ILE A 63 -10.46 5.32 -5.44
C ILE A 63 -9.47 4.62 -6.37
N PRO A 64 -8.19 5.03 -6.44
CA PRO A 64 -7.26 4.50 -7.43
C PRO A 64 -6.92 3.04 -7.08
N PRO A 65 -7.15 2.07 -7.99
CA PRO A 65 -6.91 0.65 -7.70
C PRO A 65 -5.41 0.39 -7.54
N ALA A 66 -5.02 -0.39 -6.52
CA ALA A 66 -3.62 -0.77 -6.37
C ALA A 66 -3.21 -1.78 -7.47
N PRO A 67 -2.07 -1.57 -8.16
CA PRO A 67 -1.68 -2.35 -9.35
C PRO A 67 -1.33 -3.80 -9.00
N ASP A 68 -1.33 -4.67 -10.03
CA ASP A 68 -0.98 -6.09 -9.86
C ASP A 68 0.52 -6.36 -9.72
N ASP A 69 1.41 -5.54 -10.32
CA ASP A 69 2.84 -5.43 -9.96
C ASP A 69 3.24 -3.93 -9.96
N PRO A 70 3.48 -3.30 -8.79
CA PRO A 70 3.93 -1.91 -8.73
C PRO A 70 5.44 -1.80 -9.06
N PHE A 71 5.76 -1.45 -10.31
CA PHE A 71 7.13 -1.31 -10.79
C PHE A 71 7.95 -0.26 -9.99
N LEU A 72 7.39 0.92 -9.72
CA LEU A 72 7.99 2.00 -8.94
C LEU A 72 7.16 2.37 -7.70
N ILE A 73 7.68 1.99 -6.53
CA ILE A 73 7.06 2.27 -5.23
C ILE A 73 7.84 3.38 -4.52
N THR A 74 7.23 4.54 -4.35
CA THR A 74 7.77 5.60 -3.47
C THR A 74 7.20 5.48 -2.07
N GLN A 75 8.01 5.76 -1.05
CA GLN A 75 7.59 5.70 0.34
C GLN A 75 7.86 7.02 1.08
N TYR A 76 6.85 7.52 1.79
CA TYR A 76 6.92 8.75 2.59
C TYR A 76 6.30 8.49 3.96
N GLY A 77 6.98 8.92 5.02
CA GLY A 77 6.45 8.97 6.38
C GLY A 77 5.56 10.18 6.62
N ASP A 78 4.88 10.19 7.78
CA ASP A 78 3.95 11.26 8.15
C ASP A 78 4.56 12.67 8.07
N GLN A 79 5.84 12.83 8.39
CA GLN A 79 6.47 14.14 8.59
C GLN A 79 6.54 15.00 7.32
N TYR A 80 6.49 14.38 6.13
CA TYR A 80 6.39 15.11 4.85
C TYR A 80 5.01 15.79 4.66
N PHE A 81 4.01 15.38 5.46
CA PHE A 81 2.65 15.91 5.48
C PHE A 81 2.27 16.55 6.83
N THR A 82 3.14 16.55 7.86
CA THR A 82 2.79 17.11 9.17
C THR A 82 2.78 18.63 9.20
N VAL A 83 1.55 19.15 9.25
CA VAL A 83 1.11 20.44 9.80
C VAL A 83 1.18 20.53 11.35
N PRO A 84 2.19 21.01 12.15
CA PRO A 84 3.47 21.71 11.92
C PRO A 84 4.71 20.82 11.83
N SER A 85 5.85 21.48 11.59
CA SER A 85 7.23 20.99 11.73
C SER A 85 7.43 20.01 12.89
N VAL A 86 7.45 18.71 12.58
CA VAL A 86 7.90 17.64 13.49
C VAL A 86 9.40 17.43 13.26
N ASN A 87 10.14 17.14 14.33
CA ASN A 87 11.58 16.80 14.37
C ASN A 87 12.61 17.77 13.74
N GLY A 88 12.18 18.78 12.97
CA GLY A 88 13.05 19.73 12.26
C GLY A 88 12.51 20.15 10.88
N TRP A 89 11.53 19.42 10.35
CA TRP A 89 11.01 19.57 8.99
C TRP A 89 10.35 20.92 8.73
N VAL A 90 10.71 21.55 7.61
CA VAL A 90 9.97 22.70 7.07
C VAL A 90 8.74 22.16 6.33
N PRO A 91 7.53 22.70 6.56
CA PRO A 91 6.34 22.29 5.81
C PRO A 91 6.48 22.64 4.32
N VAL A 92 6.49 21.61 3.48
CA VAL A 92 6.52 21.75 2.01
C VAL A 92 5.14 22.18 1.49
N SER A 93 5.09 23.03 0.47
CA SER A 93 3.80 23.43 -0.13
C SER A 93 3.15 22.27 -0.88
N HIS A 94 1.86 22.36 -1.15
CA HIS A 94 1.14 21.31 -1.88
C HIS A 94 1.67 21.11 -3.32
N ARG A 95 2.01 22.21 -3.99
CA ARG A 95 2.57 22.24 -5.34
C ARG A 95 3.98 21.66 -5.40
N GLU A 96 4.78 21.87 -4.36
CA GLU A 96 6.08 21.23 -4.22
C GLU A 96 5.96 19.74 -3.92
N ARG A 97 4.96 19.30 -3.14
CA ARG A 97 4.64 17.86 -2.98
C ARG A 97 4.24 17.22 -4.31
N LEU A 98 3.37 17.84 -5.09
CA LEU A 98 3.00 17.36 -6.44
C LEU A 98 4.25 17.19 -7.32
N ARG A 99 5.07 18.26 -7.45
CA ARG A 99 6.34 18.21 -8.19
C ARG A 99 7.30 17.15 -7.70
N THR A 100 7.44 16.98 -6.39
CA THR A 100 8.40 16.01 -5.84
C THR A 100 7.90 14.59 -6.04
N ILE A 101 6.63 14.30 -5.75
CA ILE A 101 6.10 12.92 -5.76
C ILE A 101 5.90 12.42 -7.19
N GLN A 102 5.22 13.18 -8.06
CA GLN A 102 4.90 12.74 -9.43
C GLN A 102 6.16 12.56 -10.30
N ARG A 103 7.26 13.27 -9.98
CA ARG A 103 8.54 13.16 -10.69
C ARG A 103 9.28 11.84 -10.42
N PHE A 104 8.92 11.07 -9.40
CA PHE A 104 9.43 9.69 -9.26
C PHE A 104 8.68 8.68 -10.14
N HIS A 105 7.70 9.15 -10.93
CA HIS A 105 6.80 8.33 -11.74
C HIS A 105 6.26 7.10 -10.97
N PRO A 106 5.71 7.29 -9.76
CA PRO A 106 5.30 6.19 -8.90
C PRO A 106 4.00 5.54 -9.40
N ASP A 107 3.97 4.21 -9.45
CA ASP A 107 2.73 3.44 -9.69
C ASP A 107 1.94 3.24 -8.39
N THR A 108 2.59 3.43 -7.24
CA THR A 108 2.01 3.33 -5.90
C THR A 108 2.78 4.17 -4.90
N VAL A 109 2.06 4.76 -3.95
CA VAL A 109 2.66 5.50 -2.83
C VAL A 109 2.40 4.78 -1.51
N ASP A 110 3.50 4.36 -0.89
CA ASP A 110 3.52 3.67 0.38
C ASP A 110 3.66 4.68 1.53
N TRP A 111 2.56 4.88 2.27
CA TRP A 111 2.53 5.79 3.41
C TRP A 111 3.05 5.05 4.66
N ASP A 112 4.24 5.40 5.15
CA ASP A 112 4.93 4.71 6.27
C ASP A 112 4.35 5.09 7.65
N SER A 113 3.03 4.94 7.76
CA SER A 113 2.15 5.60 8.73
C SER A 113 1.32 4.56 9.50
N VAL A 114 1.98 3.72 10.30
CA VAL A 114 1.36 2.65 11.09
C VAL A 114 0.34 3.19 12.09
N MET A 115 -0.89 2.68 12.03
CA MET A 115 -1.98 3.10 12.91
C MET A 115 -1.88 2.52 14.32
N SER A 116 -2.26 3.35 15.29
CA SER A 116 -2.44 2.99 16.70
C SER A 116 -3.85 3.32 17.18
N PHE A 117 -4.22 2.80 18.35
CA PHE A 117 -5.45 3.17 19.06
C PHE A 117 -5.13 4.18 20.17
N ASP A 118 -5.95 5.21 20.33
CA ASP A 118 -5.78 6.31 21.29
C ASP A 118 -7.17 6.88 21.67
N GLU A 119 -7.44 7.13 22.96
CA GLU A 119 -8.75 7.59 23.48
C GLU A 119 -10.00 6.86 22.92
N GLY A 120 -9.88 5.56 22.64
CA GLY A 120 -10.97 4.72 22.16
C GLY A 120 -11.20 4.71 20.64
N ASP A 121 -10.47 5.49 19.84
CA ASP A 121 -10.58 5.50 18.37
C ASP A 121 -9.24 5.13 17.69
N ILE A 122 -9.30 4.87 16.39
CA ILE A 122 -8.14 4.71 15.51
C ILE A 122 -7.48 6.07 15.35
N ARG A 123 -6.33 6.23 16.01
CA ARG A 123 -5.54 7.46 16.02
C ARG A 123 -5.14 7.84 14.60
N THR A 124 -5.88 8.78 14.04
CA THR A 124 -5.68 9.26 12.69
C THR A 124 -4.80 10.49 12.73
N TYR A 125 -3.53 10.35 12.36
CA TYR A 125 -2.61 11.48 12.27
C TYR A 125 -3.07 12.44 11.16
N LYS A 126 -2.90 13.75 11.35
CA LYS A 126 -3.35 14.75 10.35
C LYS A 126 -2.59 14.64 9.02
N SER A 127 -1.41 14.01 9.04
CA SER A 127 -0.68 13.50 7.87
C SER A 127 -1.48 12.48 7.07
N GLN A 128 -2.07 11.45 7.70
CA GLN A 128 -2.79 10.36 7.02
C GLN A 128 -4.00 10.85 6.22
N ASN A 129 -4.71 11.87 6.70
CA ASN A 129 -5.79 12.47 5.91
C ASN A 129 -5.26 13.33 4.75
N ALA A 130 -4.09 13.95 4.88
CA ALA A 130 -3.45 14.66 3.78
C ALA A 130 -2.80 13.73 2.74
N GLN A 131 -2.25 12.59 3.18
CA GLN A 131 -1.75 11.48 2.35
C GLN A 131 -2.89 10.86 1.53
N LEU A 132 -4.00 10.49 2.16
CA LEU A 132 -5.21 10.00 1.49
C LEU A 132 -5.76 11.01 0.48
N ALA A 133 -5.89 12.28 0.87
CA ALA A 133 -6.35 13.33 -0.03
C ALA A 133 -5.40 13.53 -1.23
N PHE A 134 -4.09 13.34 -1.04
CA PHE A 134 -3.11 13.38 -2.12
C PHE A 134 -3.23 12.18 -3.06
N SER A 135 -3.39 10.95 -2.53
CA SER A 135 -3.67 9.75 -3.32
C SER A 135 -4.92 9.91 -4.19
N LEU A 136 -6.04 10.36 -3.61
CA LEU A 136 -7.30 10.61 -4.31
C LEU A 136 -7.21 11.75 -5.34
N GLU A 137 -6.38 12.77 -5.09
CA GLU A 137 -6.18 13.88 -6.03
C GLU A 137 -5.31 13.49 -7.24
N THR A 138 -4.27 12.70 -7.01
CA THR A 138 -3.28 12.36 -8.04
C THR A 138 -3.61 11.08 -8.80
N GLY A 139 -4.61 10.32 -8.35
CA GLY A 139 -4.90 8.98 -8.87
C GLY A 139 -3.88 7.93 -8.43
N LEU A 140 -3.06 8.22 -7.40
CA LEU A 140 -1.99 7.34 -6.95
C LEU A 140 -2.44 6.42 -5.80
N PRO A 141 -2.40 5.10 -5.96
CA PRO A 141 -2.78 4.13 -4.92
C PRO A 141 -2.07 4.37 -3.59
N GLY A 142 -2.85 4.50 -2.52
CA GLY A 142 -2.37 4.71 -1.16
C GLY A 142 -2.40 3.44 -0.32
N THR A 143 -1.27 3.12 0.31
CA THR A 143 -1.17 2.03 1.31
C THR A 143 -1.55 2.53 2.70
N VAL A 144 -2.22 1.70 3.51
CA VAL A 144 -2.48 1.98 4.92
C VAL A 144 -2.01 0.82 5.79
N ALA A 145 -1.49 1.14 6.98
CA ALA A 145 -0.64 0.23 7.74
C ALA A 145 -1.19 -0.06 9.15
N ARG A 146 -1.24 -1.33 9.57
CA ARG A 146 -1.55 -1.70 10.97
C ARG A 146 -0.66 -2.82 11.46
N ASN A 147 -0.07 -2.61 12.64
CA ASN A 147 0.71 -3.62 13.35
C ASN A 147 -0.21 -4.64 14.06
N VAL A 148 0.11 -5.93 13.99
CA VAL A 148 -0.62 -7.01 14.68
C VAL A 148 -0.65 -6.86 16.21
N THR A 149 0.33 -6.19 16.82
CA THR A 149 0.45 -6.12 18.28
C THR A 149 -0.50 -5.13 18.96
N ILE A 150 -0.89 -5.46 20.19
CA ILE A 150 -1.70 -4.65 21.10
C ILE A 150 -0.76 -3.83 22.00
N ASN A 151 -1.02 -2.53 22.19
CA ASN A 151 -0.28 -1.67 23.13
C ASN A 151 -0.75 -1.96 24.57
N ILE A 152 0.16 -2.36 25.48
CA ILE A 152 -0.19 -2.96 26.80
C ILE A 152 0.37 -2.32 28.11
N PRO A 153 1.29 -1.34 28.15
CA PRO A 153 2.00 -0.98 29.38
C PRO A 153 1.22 -0.04 30.32
N ASN A 154 0.16 0.60 29.82
CA ASN A 154 -0.64 1.56 30.59
C ASN A 154 -1.87 0.91 31.24
N ASP A 155 -2.36 1.53 32.32
CA ASP A 155 -3.66 1.20 32.92
C ASP A 155 -4.83 1.56 31.96
N ASP A 156 -4.63 2.55 31.09
CA ASP A 156 -5.59 3.05 30.07
C ASP A 156 -5.76 2.11 28.86
N ALA A 157 -5.20 0.89 28.90
CA ALA A 157 -5.26 -0.06 27.78
C ALA A 157 -6.70 -0.48 27.43
N ALA A 158 -7.62 -0.61 28.40
CA ALA A 158 -9.03 -0.83 28.12
C ALA A 158 -9.66 0.36 27.35
N GLU A 159 -9.42 1.59 27.82
CA GLU A 159 -9.94 2.82 27.22
C GLU A 159 -9.46 2.99 25.77
N LYS A 160 -8.17 2.75 25.49
CA LYS A 160 -7.62 2.82 24.12
C LYS A 160 -8.36 1.93 23.12
N TYR A 161 -8.72 0.70 23.51
CA TYR A 161 -9.36 -0.28 22.62
C TYR A 161 -10.89 -0.33 22.80
N GLN A 162 -11.49 0.59 23.57
CA GLN A 162 -12.88 0.49 24.02
C GLN A 162 -13.87 0.34 22.86
N ALA A 163 -13.79 1.15 21.80
CA ALA A 163 -14.71 1.03 20.67
C ALA A 163 -14.52 -0.23 19.80
N VAL A 164 -13.48 -1.04 20.06
CA VAL A 164 -13.35 -2.40 19.53
C VAL A 164 -14.04 -3.39 20.47
N PHE A 165 -13.83 -3.29 21.79
CA PHE A 165 -14.54 -4.11 22.78
C PHE A 165 -16.07 -3.87 22.76
N ASP A 166 -16.52 -2.65 22.50
CA ASP A 166 -17.94 -2.30 22.31
C ASP A 166 -18.53 -2.91 21.02
N ALA A 167 -17.68 -3.26 20.05
CA ALA A 167 -18.08 -3.84 18.77
C ALA A 167 -18.06 -5.39 18.75
N TYR A 168 -17.43 -6.05 19.75
CA TYR A 168 -17.22 -7.50 19.76
C TYR A 168 -17.32 -8.12 21.19
N ASP A 169 -18.35 -8.93 21.45
CA ASP A 169 -18.50 -9.71 22.70
C ASP A 169 -17.59 -10.97 22.70
N TRP A 170 -16.28 -10.78 22.84
CA TRP A 170 -15.35 -11.90 22.93
C TRP A 170 -15.47 -12.64 24.27
N ARG A 171 -15.34 -13.97 24.21
CA ARG A 171 -15.43 -14.86 25.37
C ARG A 171 -14.29 -15.85 25.37
N PHE A 172 -13.68 -16.05 26.53
CA PHE A 172 -12.71 -17.12 26.77
C PHE A 172 -13.38 -18.50 26.56
N PRO A 173 -12.60 -19.58 26.36
CA PRO A 173 -13.14 -20.94 26.19
C PRO A 173 -14.06 -21.45 27.32
N ASP A 174 -13.94 -20.91 28.53
CA ASP A 174 -14.85 -21.22 29.66
C ASP A 174 -16.18 -20.44 29.63
N GLY A 175 -16.38 -19.58 28.62
CA GLY A 175 -17.56 -18.73 28.42
C GLY A 175 -17.51 -17.38 29.14
N THR A 176 -16.49 -17.10 29.95
CA THR A 176 -16.33 -15.79 30.61
C THR A 176 -15.97 -14.69 29.61
N PRO A 177 -16.46 -13.45 29.81
CA PRO A 177 -16.18 -12.36 28.88
C PRO A 177 -14.71 -11.92 28.95
N VAL A 178 -14.15 -11.50 27.81
CA VAL A 178 -12.85 -10.85 27.77
C VAL A 178 -13.03 -9.36 28.10
N GLU A 179 -12.73 -8.96 29.33
CA GLU A 179 -12.95 -7.58 29.82
C GLU A 179 -11.76 -6.63 29.58
N HIS A 180 -10.64 -7.11 29.00
CA HIS A 180 -9.41 -6.31 28.85
C HIS A 180 -8.51 -6.83 27.70
N PRO A 181 -7.82 -5.97 26.91
CA PRO A 181 -6.94 -6.40 25.80
C PRO A 181 -5.89 -7.45 26.15
N LYS A 182 -5.37 -7.40 27.39
CA LYS A 182 -4.41 -8.41 27.92
C LYS A 182 -4.95 -9.85 27.91
N GLY A 183 -6.27 -10.05 27.86
CA GLY A 183 -6.90 -11.36 27.72
C GLY A 183 -6.81 -11.97 26.32
N LEU A 184 -6.44 -11.20 25.29
CA LEU A 184 -6.25 -11.68 23.92
C LEU A 184 -4.80 -12.08 23.61
N LEU A 185 -3.88 -11.95 24.57
CA LEU A 185 -2.45 -12.13 24.36
C LEU A 185 -2.02 -13.60 24.34
N ALA A 186 -0.95 -13.88 23.61
CA ALA A 186 -0.18 -15.12 23.74
C ALA A 186 0.60 -15.15 25.07
N GLU A 187 0.87 -16.33 25.61
CA GLU A 187 1.67 -16.55 26.83
C GLU A 187 2.89 -17.44 26.56
N GLN A 188 4.05 -17.08 27.12
CA GLN A 188 5.26 -17.89 27.10
C GLN A 188 5.07 -19.15 27.95
N PHE A 189 5.99 -20.12 27.88
CA PHE A 189 5.90 -21.36 28.66
C PHE A 189 5.70 -21.14 30.19
N ASP A 190 6.22 -20.03 30.74
CA ASP A 190 6.11 -19.69 32.16
C ASP A 190 4.80 -18.97 32.57
N GLY A 191 4.00 -18.51 31.61
CA GLY A 191 2.77 -17.74 31.85
C GLY A 191 2.92 -16.22 31.72
N THR A 192 4.08 -15.70 31.34
CA THR A 192 4.23 -14.27 31.00
C THR A 192 3.68 -13.97 29.60
N PRO A 193 3.04 -12.82 29.34
CA PRO A 193 2.57 -12.49 28.00
C PRO A 193 3.71 -12.32 26.99
N HIS A 194 3.54 -12.82 25.77
CA HIS A 194 4.44 -12.49 24.66
C HIS A 194 4.38 -10.98 24.41
N SER A 195 5.53 -10.31 24.45
CA SER A 195 5.61 -8.87 24.28
C SER A 195 6.97 -8.43 23.75
N ILE A 196 6.98 -7.27 23.10
CA ILE A 196 8.15 -6.66 22.46
C ILE A 196 8.38 -5.30 23.08
N GLU A 197 9.61 -5.06 23.52
CA GLU A 197 10.05 -3.74 23.97
C GLU A 197 10.63 -2.95 22.78
N TYR A 198 9.87 -1.94 22.34
CA TYR A 198 10.36 -0.84 21.53
C TYR A 198 10.83 0.30 22.43
N THR A 199 11.68 1.19 21.91
CA THR A 199 12.25 2.33 22.63
C THR A 199 11.23 3.38 23.11
N PHE A 200 9.94 3.19 22.82
CA PHE A 200 8.85 4.14 23.08
C PHE A 200 7.53 3.52 23.61
N GLU A 201 7.48 2.23 23.96
CA GLU A 201 6.64 1.23 23.27
C GLU A 201 6.70 -0.21 23.84
N THR A 202 5.85 -0.67 24.78
CA THR A 202 5.71 -2.13 25.03
C THR A 202 4.48 -2.70 24.31
N ASN A 203 4.69 -3.64 23.39
CA ASN A 203 3.65 -4.16 22.51
C ASN A 203 3.45 -5.66 22.75
N GLY A 204 2.26 -6.05 23.21
CA GLY A 204 1.86 -7.43 23.41
C GLY A 204 1.44 -8.11 22.12
N VAL A 205 1.85 -9.37 21.95
CA VAL A 205 1.47 -10.22 20.84
C VAL A 205 0.10 -10.85 21.14
N PRO A 206 -0.92 -10.70 20.27
CA PRO A 206 -2.16 -11.44 20.41
C PRO A 206 -1.92 -12.93 20.12
N SER A 207 -2.70 -13.81 20.74
CA SER A 207 -2.76 -15.21 20.33
C SER A 207 -3.43 -15.29 18.95
N VAL A 208 -2.80 -15.99 17.99
CA VAL A 208 -3.42 -16.24 16.66
C VAL A 208 -4.72 -17.06 16.76
N PHE A 209 -4.92 -17.76 17.88
CA PHE A 209 -6.12 -18.53 18.19
C PHE A 209 -7.21 -17.71 18.92
N ALA A 210 -6.91 -16.48 19.35
CA ALA A 210 -7.92 -15.59 19.93
C ALA A 210 -8.70 -14.87 18.82
N PRO A 211 -10.04 -14.95 18.76
CA PRO A 211 -10.83 -14.36 17.66
C PRO A 211 -10.59 -12.84 17.52
N GLY A 212 -10.38 -12.16 18.66
CA GLY A 212 -10.08 -10.74 18.71
C GLY A 212 -8.81 -10.30 17.99
N ALA A 213 -7.86 -11.20 17.74
CA ALA A 213 -6.63 -10.89 17.01
C ALA A 213 -6.91 -10.39 15.59
N ALA A 214 -7.78 -11.11 14.85
CA ALA A 214 -8.18 -10.75 13.50
C ALA A 214 -9.21 -9.61 13.50
N ASP A 215 -10.13 -9.57 14.48
CA ASP A 215 -11.11 -8.49 14.62
C ASP A 215 -10.46 -7.12 14.81
N ILE A 216 -9.39 -7.02 15.61
CA ILE A 216 -8.63 -5.76 15.81
C ILE A 216 -8.02 -5.25 14.50
N LEU A 217 -7.56 -6.12 13.61
CA LEU A 217 -7.07 -5.71 12.28
C LEU A 217 -8.21 -5.30 11.36
N MET A 218 -9.29 -6.10 11.31
CA MET A 218 -10.42 -5.87 10.41
C MET A 218 -11.24 -4.63 10.77
N TYR A 219 -11.36 -4.29 12.06
CA TYR A 219 -11.95 -3.02 12.52
C TYR A 219 -11.21 -1.81 11.90
N VAL A 220 -9.88 -1.88 11.85
CA VAL A 220 -9.02 -0.83 11.28
C VAL A 220 -9.09 -0.80 9.75
N ALA A 221 -8.99 -1.97 9.10
CA ALA A 221 -9.14 -2.11 7.66
C ALA A 221 -10.48 -1.52 7.19
N ARG A 222 -11.58 -1.81 7.91
CA ARG A 222 -12.91 -1.26 7.65
C ARG A 222 -12.97 0.26 7.68
N LYS A 223 -12.46 0.95 8.73
CA LYS A 223 -12.52 2.43 8.82
C LYS A 223 -11.65 3.12 7.76
N LYS A 224 -10.59 2.46 7.23
CA LYS A 224 -9.66 3.09 6.27
C LYS A 224 -9.88 2.74 4.80
N LEU A 225 -10.13 1.48 4.45
CA LEU A 225 -10.36 1.11 3.05
C LEU A 225 -11.70 1.71 2.54
N SER A 226 -12.69 1.87 3.42
CA SER A 226 -13.92 2.64 3.14
C SER A 226 -13.68 4.13 2.89
N ALA A 227 -12.54 4.68 3.30
CA ALA A 227 -12.19 6.10 3.10
C ALA A 227 -11.39 6.36 1.81
N GLY A 228 -11.04 5.32 1.04
CA GLY A 228 -10.31 5.46 -0.23
C GLY A 228 -8.84 5.01 -0.23
N TYR A 229 -8.42 4.20 0.75
CA TYR A 229 -7.15 3.47 0.64
C TYR A 229 -7.32 2.19 -0.21
N SER A 230 -6.21 1.73 -0.80
CA SER A 230 -6.17 0.66 -1.81
C SER A 230 -5.15 -0.45 -1.53
N SER A 231 -4.30 -0.30 -0.50
CA SER A 231 -3.61 -1.45 0.08
C SER A 231 -3.70 -1.44 1.61
N PHE A 232 -3.81 -2.62 2.20
CA PHE A 232 -3.71 -2.83 3.64
C PHE A 232 -2.44 -3.64 3.92
N TRP A 233 -1.48 -3.02 4.60
CA TRP A 233 -0.23 -3.64 5.03
C TRP A 233 -0.32 -4.08 6.49
N ILE A 234 -0.24 -5.39 6.71
CA ILE A 234 -0.12 -6.00 8.03
C ILE A 234 1.36 -5.98 8.43
N ASP A 235 1.69 -5.11 9.38
CA ASP A 235 3.02 -5.03 9.96
C ASP A 235 3.16 -6.07 11.08
N GLY A 236 4.05 -7.04 10.91
CA GLY A 236 4.43 -8.01 11.94
C GLY A 236 4.29 -9.47 11.58
N ILE A 237 4.48 -9.83 10.32
CA ILE A 237 4.50 -11.23 9.88
C ILE A 237 5.79 -11.95 10.33
N GLY A 238 6.89 -11.20 10.47
CA GLY A 238 8.22 -11.71 10.79
C GLY A 238 8.57 -11.99 12.27
N PRO A 239 9.86 -12.26 12.57
CA PRO A 239 10.40 -13.07 13.69
C PRO A 239 10.21 -12.56 15.12
N PHE A 240 9.38 -11.53 15.33
CA PHE A 240 9.18 -10.92 16.65
C PHE A 240 7.74 -11.00 17.16
N ARG A 241 6.75 -11.12 16.25
CA ARG A 241 5.36 -10.72 16.54
C ARG A 241 4.31 -11.83 16.46
N VAL A 242 4.60 -12.95 15.82
CA VAL A 242 3.81 -14.19 15.85
C VAL A 242 4.74 -15.40 16.00
N HIS A 243 5.82 -15.23 16.76
CA HIS A 243 6.95 -16.16 16.85
C HIS A 243 7.10 -16.74 18.25
N GLY A 244 7.56 -18.00 18.32
CA GLY A 244 7.58 -18.83 19.52
C GLY A 244 6.21 -19.42 19.86
N LEU A 245 6.20 -20.63 20.40
CA LEU A 245 4.97 -21.33 20.84
C LEU A 245 4.11 -20.49 21.80
N ASP A 246 2.82 -20.28 21.50
CA ASP A 246 1.86 -19.69 22.44
C ASP A 246 1.29 -20.77 23.37
N PHE A 247 1.33 -20.54 24.68
CA PHE A 247 0.76 -21.39 25.73
C PHE A 247 -0.44 -20.77 26.47
N SER A 248 -1.08 -19.74 25.89
CA SER A 248 -2.27 -19.06 26.42
C SER A 248 -3.44 -20.01 26.67
N VAL A 249 -4.53 -19.49 27.24
CA VAL A 249 -5.81 -20.21 27.29
C VAL A 249 -6.37 -20.53 25.91
N TRP A 250 -6.06 -19.73 24.88
CA TRP A 250 -6.56 -19.90 23.51
C TRP A 250 -5.81 -21.02 22.78
N ALA A 251 -4.49 -20.94 22.70
CA ALA A 251 -3.65 -21.95 22.03
C ALA A 251 -3.78 -23.33 22.68
N ARG A 252 -3.94 -23.41 24.01
CA ARG A 252 -4.13 -24.69 24.69
C ARG A 252 -5.53 -25.26 24.52
N ASP A 253 -6.55 -24.46 24.21
CA ASP A 253 -7.89 -24.96 23.90
C ASP A 253 -8.01 -25.39 22.43
N ALA A 254 -7.48 -24.55 21.51
CA ALA A 254 -7.34 -24.89 20.10
C ALA A 254 -6.57 -26.21 19.90
N PHE A 255 -5.49 -26.43 20.66
CA PHE A 255 -4.75 -27.69 20.58
C PHE A 255 -5.54 -28.89 21.11
N ARG A 256 -6.45 -28.74 22.07
CA ARG A 256 -7.35 -29.84 22.46
C ARG A 256 -8.34 -30.16 21.35
N THR A 257 -8.96 -29.14 20.74
CA THR A 257 -9.84 -29.32 19.58
C THR A 257 -9.11 -29.99 18.41
N HIS A 258 -7.86 -29.59 18.16
CA HIS A 258 -6.98 -30.25 17.19
C HIS A 258 -6.73 -31.72 17.55
N LEU A 259 -6.30 -32.01 18.77
CA LEU A 259 -6.10 -33.38 19.28
C LEU A 259 -7.39 -34.22 19.21
N GLU A 260 -8.58 -33.65 19.42
CA GLU A 260 -9.88 -34.32 19.21
C GLU A 260 -10.14 -34.64 17.73
N SER A 261 -9.72 -33.78 16.81
CA SER A 261 -9.88 -33.99 15.37
C SER A 261 -9.00 -35.10 14.77
N LEU A 262 -7.89 -35.43 15.44
CA LEU A 262 -6.96 -36.49 15.01
C LEU A 262 -7.62 -37.88 14.97
N SER A 263 -6.98 -38.81 14.25
CA SER A 263 -7.41 -40.22 14.27
C SER A 263 -7.16 -40.86 15.65
N ALA A 264 -7.92 -41.90 15.98
CA ALA A 264 -7.71 -42.63 17.24
C ALA A 264 -6.34 -43.31 17.30
N ASP A 265 -5.87 -43.83 16.16
CA ASP A 265 -4.57 -44.49 16.05
C ASP A 265 -3.43 -43.47 16.23
N HIS A 266 -3.54 -42.28 15.63
CA HIS A 266 -2.51 -41.24 15.75
C HIS A 266 -2.47 -40.61 17.15
N ARG A 267 -3.62 -40.45 17.83
CA ARG A 267 -3.63 -40.13 19.27
C ARG A 267 -2.94 -41.19 20.11
N GLN A 268 -3.07 -42.48 19.74
CA GLN A 268 -2.39 -43.57 20.44
C GLN A 268 -0.87 -43.55 20.19
N GLU A 269 -0.41 -43.14 19.00
CA GLU A 269 1.00 -42.89 18.69
C GLU A 269 1.57 -41.74 19.55
N LEU A 270 0.80 -40.65 19.71
CA LEU A 270 1.13 -39.53 20.60
C LEU A 270 0.98 -39.85 22.11
N GLY A 271 0.41 -41.00 22.47
CA GLY A 271 0.16 -41.40 23.86
C GLY A 271 -0.99 -40.67 24.57
N ILE A 272 -1.91 -40.03 23.82
CA ILE A 272 -2.96 -39.14 24.35
C ILE A 272 -4.31 -39.86 24.41
N ASP A 273 -4.63 -40.45 25.57
CA ASP A 273 -5.89 -41.15 25.85
C ASP A 273 -7.12 -40.20 25.91
N ASP A 274 -6.96 -38.97 26.40
CA ASP A 274 -8.05 -37.99 26.59
C ASP A 274 -7.62 -36.56 26.18
N PRO A 275 -7.90 -36.14 24.93
CA PRO A 275 -7.63 -34.78 24.46
C PRO A 275 -8.28 -33.68 25.30
N ALA A 276 -9.51 -33.89 25.77
CA ALA A 276 -10.32 -32.85 26.40
C ALA A 276 -9.74 -32.38 27.76
N SER A 277 -8.90 -33.19 28.40
CA SER A 277 -8.20 -32.83 29.64
C SER A 277 -6.68 -32.62 29.48
N PHE A 278 -6.14 -32.72 28.27
CA PHE A 278 -4.71 -32.60 28.01
C PHE A 278 -4.16 -31.21 28.40
N ASP A 279 -2.92 -31.16 28.91
CA ASP A 279 -2.19 -29.91 29.19
C ASP A 279 -0.73 -30.05 28.73
N ILE A 280 -0.41 -29.43 27.60
CA ILE A 280 0.93 -29.41 27.00
C ILE A 280 1.99 -28.82 27.95
N ARG A 281 1.61 -27.85 28.81
CA ARG A 281 2.45 -27.30 29.89
C ARG A 281 2.71 -28.31 31.01
N GLY A 282 1.89 -29.35 31.15
CA GLY A 282 2.12 -30.49 32.04
C GLY A 282 3.08 -31.49 31.39
N HIS A 283 2.72 -31.98 30.19
CA HIS A 283 3.52 -32.93 29.39
C HIS A 283 4.99 -32.56 29.31
N LEU A 284 5.30 -31.34 28.84
CA LEU A 284 6.68 -30.88 28.66
C LEU A 284 7.45 -30.70 29.98
N ARG A 285 6.78 -30.64 31.14
CA ARG A 285 7.43 -30.64 32.47
C ARG A 285 7.68 -32.04 33.01
N ASP A 286 6.75 -32.97 32.77
CA ASP A 286 6.85 -34.34 33.25
C ASP A 286 7.89 -35.15 32.44
N GLU A 287 8.05 -34.86 31.14
CA GLU A 287 9.09 -35.47 30.28
C GLU A 287 10.47 -34.76 30.32
N GLY A 288 10.59 -33.61 30.99
CA GLY A 288 11.87 -32.87 31.09
C GLY A 288 12.29 -32.18 29.77
N LEU A 289 11.31 -31.55 29.13
CA LEU A 289 11.41 -30.87 27.84
C LEU A 289 11.07 -29.38 27.97
N THR A 290 11.31 -28.76 29.12
CA THR A 290 11.08 -27.32 29.31
C THR A 290 12.24 -26.49 28.74
N PRO A 291 12.03 -25.18 28.50
CA PRO A 291 13.08 -24.22 28.13
C PRO A 291 14.39 -24.28 28.94
N THR A 292 14.36 -24.79 30.17
CA THR A 292 15.51 -24.80 31.08
C THR A 292 16.17 -26.17 31.24
N ASP A 293 15.67 -27.23 30.62
CA ASP A 293 16.19 -28.59 30.78
C ASP A 293 17.37 -28.92 29.84
N GLY A 294 17.45 -28.26 28.68
CA GLY A 294 18.52 -28.44 27.69
C GLY A 294 18.45 -29.74 26.87
N SER A 295 17.31 -30.43 26.93
CA SER A 295 16.91 -31.49 25.99
C SER A 295 16.59 -30.88 24.61
N ASP A 296 16.84 -31.60 23.52
CA ASP A 296 16.28 -31.26 22.21
C ASP A 296 14.77 -31.56 22.23
N PRO A 297 13.89 -30.54 22.15
CA PRO A 297 12.45 -30.77 22.23
C PRO A 297 11.88 -31.39 20.95
N PHE A 298 12.59 -31.27 19.81
CA PHE A 298 12.12 -31.79 18.53
C PHE A 298 12.17 -33.31 18.46
N GLU A 299 12.78 -34.02 19.41
CA GLU A 299 12.73 -35.49 19.49
C GLU A 299 11.41 -36.01 20.11
N ASP A 300 10.59 -35.18 20.77
CA ASP A 300 9.27 -35.57 21.29
C ASP A 300 8.14 -35.38 20.25
N PRO A 301 7.34 -36.42 19.92
CA PRO A 301 6.31 -36.32 18.90
C PRO A 301 5.16 -35.39 19.28
N VAL A 302 4.86 -35.21 20.58
CA VAL A 302 3.80 -34.28 21.01
C VAL A 302 4.24 -32.83 20.88
N PHE A 303 5.51 -32.52 21.17
CA PHE A 303 6.12 -31.23 20.88
C PHE A 303 6.12 -30.92 19.38
N ARG A 304 6.51 -31.89 18.54
CA ARG A 304 6.45 -31.74 17.06
C ARG A 304 5.05 -31.44 16.56
N GLU A 305 4.04 -32.15 17.09
CA GLU A 305 2.64 -31.93 16.75
C GLU A 305 2.12 -30.57 17.25
N TYR A 306 2.57 -30.12 18.42
CA TYR A 306 2.22 -28.80 18.95
C TYR A 306 2.81 -27.66 18.12
N LEU A 307 4.09 -27.74 17.75
CA LEU A 307 4.76 -26.76 16.89
C LEU A 307 4.04 -26.65 15.54
N LEU A 308 3.71 -27.78 14.91
CA LEU A 308 2.95 -27.77 13.65
C LEU A 308 1.57 -27.15 13.82
N HIS A 309 0.86 -27.43 14.91
CA HIS A 309 -0.41 -26.77 15.20
C HIS A 309 -0.26 -25.25 15.38
N GLN A 310 0.81 -24.76 16.04
CA GLN A 310 1.09 -23.32 16.13
C GLN A 310 1.30 -22.70 14.74
N HIS A 311 2.12 -23.32 13.88
CA HIS A 311 2.35 -22.82 12.52
C HIS A 311 1.10 -22.89 11.63
N GLN A 312 0.25 -23.91 11.81
CA GLN A 312 -1.05 -23.99 11.14
C GLN A 312 -2.00 -22.88 11.63
N GLY A 313 -2.07 -22.59 12.93
CA GLY A 313 -2.84 -21.45 13.47
C GLY A 313 -2.37 -20.09 12.95
N ILE A 314 -1.06 -19.88 12.79
CA ILE A 314 -0.52 -18.69 12.12
C ILE A 314 -0.98 -18.64 10.65
N LYS A 315 -1.00 -19.77 9.94
CA LYS A 315 -1.47 -19.84 8.54
C LYS A 315 -2.96 -19.47 8.43
N GLU A 316 -3.79 -20.09 9.27
CA GLU A 316 -5.23 -19.89 9.34
C GLU A 316 -5.61 -18.45 9.74
N PHE A 317 -4.82 -17.80 10.60
CA PHE A 317 -4.98 -16.38 10.93
C PHE A 317 -4.86 -15.47 9.69
N PHE A 318 -3.88 -15.68 8.81
CA PHE A 318 -3.76 -14.89 7.57
C PHE A 318 -4.83 -15.24 6.53
N SER A 319 -5.28 -16.50 6.47
CA SER A 319 -6.47 -16.89 5.69
C SER A 319 -7.70 -16.11 6.16
N THR A 320 -7.96 -16.13 7.48
CA THR A 320 -9.04 -15.40 8.15
C THR A 320 -8.99 -13.90 7.89
N CYS A 321 -7.80 -13.29 7.87
CA CYS A 321 -7.64 -11.88 7.50
C CYS A 321 -8.00 -11.59 6.03
N ARG A 322 -7.65 -12.47 5.08
CA ARG A 322 -8.02 -12.30 3.67
C ARG A 322 -9.52 -12.54 3.44
N GLU A 323 -10.08 -13.57 4.06
CA GLU A 323 -11.50 -13.92 3.98
C GLU A 323 -12.38 -12.80 4.52
N ARG A 324 -12.11 -12.30 5.74
CA ARG A 324 -12.87 -11.19 6.34
C ARG A 324 -12.71 -9.88 5.57
N LEU A 325 -11.57 -9.67 4.92
CA LEU A 325 -11.37 -8.51 4.04
C LEU A 325 -12.25 -8.60 2.78
N HIS A 326 -12.43 -9.82 2.23
CA HIS A 326 -13.41 -10.11 1.18
C HIS A 326 -14.85 -9.93 1.67
N GLU A 327 -15.21 -10.42 2.86
CA GLU A 327 -16.54 -10.19 3.45
C GLU A 327 -16.87 -8.69 3.63
N LEU A 328 -15.87 -7.86 3.94
CA LEU A 328 -16.03 -6.41 4.10
C LEU A 328 -16.10 -5.64 2.78
N PHE A 329 -15.38 -6.09 1.74
CA PHE A 329 -15.21 -5.36 0.48
C PHE A 329 -15.23 -6.29 -0.76
N PRO A 330 -16.27 -7.12 -0.97
CA PRO A 330 -16.20 -8.20 -1.96
C PRO A 330 -16.01 -7.67 -3.38
N GLU A 331 -16.78 -6.64 -3.77
CA GLU A 331 -16.71 -5.99 -5.09
C GLU A 331 -15.29 -5.47 -5.41
N ARG A 332 -14.62 -4.86 -4.43
CA ARG A 332 -13.26 -4.30 -4.58
C ARG A 332 -12.15 -5.34 -4.50
N MET A 333 -12.37 -6.42 -3.75
CA MET A 333 -11.43 -7.54 -3.69
C MET A 333 -11.50 -8.41 -4.97
N ASP A 334 -12.70 -8.62 -5.51
CA ASP A 334 -12.92 -9.33 -6.79
C ASP A 334 -12.42 -8.50 -7.99
N ALA A 335 -12.50 -7.17 -7.93
CA ALA A 335 -11.92 -6.27 -8.92
C ALA A 335 -10.38 -6.10 -8.80
N GLY A 336 -9.80 -6.48 -7.66
CA GLY A 336 -8.38 -6.31 -7.36
C GLY A 336 -7.98 -4.92 -6.86
N ASP A 337 -8.93 -4.00 -6.64
CA ASP A 337 -8.68 -2.63 -6.16
C ASP A 337 -7.98 -2.55 -4.79
N ILE A 338 -8.11 -3.62 -3.99
CA ILE A 338 -7.54 -3.74 -2.65
C ILE A 338 -6.47 -4.84 -2.65
N LYS A 339 -5.24 -4.48 -2.26
CA LYS A 339 -4.13 -5.43 -2.09
C LYS A 339 -3.78 -5.64 -0.61
N LEU A 340 -3.80 -6.89 -0.15
CA LEU A 340 -3.37 -7.31 1.18
C LEU A 340 -1.89 -7.69 1.18
N THR A 341 -1.08 -7.04 2.01
CA THR A 341 0.38 -7.21 2.04
C THR A 341 0.90 -7.32 3.48
N GLY A 342 2.16 -7.75 3.66
CA GLY A 342 2.80 -7.79 4.98
C GLY A 342 4.31 -8.03 4.91
N ASN A 343 5.05 -7.62 5.96
CA ASN A 343 6.52 -7.68 5.97
C ASN A 343 7.07 -9.08 6.24
N HIS A 344 7.52 -9.71 5.17
CA HIS A 344 8.38 -10.90 5.14
C HIS A 344 9.79 -10.45 5.57
N TYR A 345 9.97 -10.30 6.88
CA TYR A 345 11.20 -9.76 7.43
C TYR A 345 12.31 -10.82 7.40
N MET A 346 13.36 -10.56 6.61
CA MET A 346 14.53 -11.42 6.44
C MET A 346 15.82 -10.78 6.99
N GLY A 347 15.75 -9.53 7.45
CA GLY A 347 16.92 -8.78 7.91
C GLY A 347 17.48 -9.21 9.27
N TYR A 348 18.77 -8.92 9.49
CA TYR A 348 19.52 -9.09 10.76
C TYR A 348 19.69 -10.52 11.28
N PHE A 349 18.62 -11.31 11.39
CA PHE A 349 18.60 -12.62 12.03
C PHE A 349 18.98 -13.73 11.05
N GLY A 350 19.77 -14.70 11.53
CA GLY A 350 20.24 -15.84 10.74
C GLY A 350 19.17 -16.90 10.44
N HIS A 351 17.89 -16.53 10.46
CA HIS A 351 16.74 -17.42 10.35
C HIS A 351 15.56 -16.71 9.66
N PRO A 352 15.47 -16.79 8.31
CA PRO A 352 14.20 -16.64 7.61
C PRO A 352 13.16 -17.57 8.25
N GLN A 353 12.09 -16.99 8.79
CA GLN A 353 11.09 -17.72 9.57
C GLN A 353 10.31 -18.71 8.70
N ALA A 354 9.94 -19.87 9.26
CA ALA A 354 9.00 -20.79 8.62
C ALA A 354 7.69 -20.09 8.22
N ALA A 355 7.20 -19.18 9.07
CA ALA A 355 6.04 -18.32 8.82
C ALA A 355 6.17 -17.49 7.53
N ASN A 356 7.35 -16.90 7.26
CA ASN A 356 7.57 -16.10 6.04
C ASN A 356 7.33 -16.90 4.75
N VAL A 357 7.39 -18.24 4.78
CA VAL A 357 7.08 -19.07 3.60
C VAL A 357 5.57 -19.20 3.42
N TYR A 358 4.87 -19.80 4.39
CA TYR A 358 3.49 -20.26 4.15
C TYR A 358 2.40 -19.20 4.28
N VAL A 359 2.69 -18.04 4.88
CA VAL A 359 1.75 -16.91 4.90
C VAL A 359 1.62 -16.22 3.54
N SER A 360 2.61 -16.39 2.65
CA SER A 360 2.61 -15.78 1.32
C SER A 360 1.42 -16.22 0.47
N ASP A 361 0.88 -17.42 0.71
CA ASP A 361 -0.31 -17.95 0.01
C ASP A 361 -1.48 -16.95 0.04
N TYR A 362 -1.67 -16.22 1.14
CA TYR A 362 -2.81 -15.29 1.36
C TYR A 362 -2.51 -13.81 1.13
N LEU A 363 -1.27 -13.47 0.78
CA LEU A 363 -0.83 -12.09 0.52
C LEU A 363 -0.71 -11.89 -0.99
N ASP A 364 -0.98 -10.68 -1.48
CA ASP A 364 -0.92 -10.41 -2.91
C ASP A 364 0.52 -10.18 -3.40
N PHE A 365 1.37 -9.57 -2.56
CA PHE A 365 2.80 -9.38 -2.81
C PHE A 365 3.67 -9.99 -1.70
N VAL A 366 4.85 -10.47 -2.07
CA VAL A 366 5.90 -10.79 -1.10
C VAL A 366 6.67 -9.50 -0.79
N HIS A 367 6.29 -8.81 0.28
CA HIS A 367 6.99 -7.61 0.73
C HIS A 367 8.13 -7.94 1.71
N LEU A 368 9.37 -7.94 1.23
CA LEU A 368 10.58 -8.08 2.03
C LEU A 368 10.85 -6.85 2.90
N GLU A 369 11.22 -7.08 4.16
CA GLU A 369 11.92 -6.09 4.98
C GLU A 369 13.32 -6.60 5.35
N HIS A 370 14.34 -5.79 5.10
CA HIS A 370 15.73 -6.14 5.35
C HIS A 370 16.54 -4.93 5.83
N PHE A 371 17.69 -5.20 6.43
CA PHE A 371 18.70 -4.16 6.60
C PHE A 371 19.72 -4.23 5.46
N PRO A 372 20.07 -3.09 4.86
CA PRO A 372 21.05 -3.05 3.79
C PRO A 372 22.48 -3.10 4.32
N ARG A 373 23.39 -3.66 3.51
CA ARG A 373 24.82 -3.85 3.82
C ARG A 373 25.65 -3.68 2.56
N VAL A 374 26.96 -3.50 2.74
CA VAL A 374 27.96 -3.59 1.66
C VAL A 374 28.46 -5.02 1.50
N ASP A 375 28.74 -5.70 2.61
CA ASP A 375 29.22 -7.08 2.68
C ASP A 375 28.61 -7.79 3.92
N PRO A 376 28.05 -9.02 3.80
CA PRO A 376 27.76 -9.72 2.56
C PRO A 376 26.60 -9.06 1.78
N PRO A 377 26.59 -9.21 0.44
CA PRO A 377 25.43 -8.96 -0.42
C PRO A 377 24.16 -9.70 0.02
N ILE A 378 23.01 -9.25 -0.50
CA ILE A 378 21.68 -9.72 -0.07
C ILE A 378 20.81 -10.21 -1.25
N ASP A 379 21.43 -10.46 -2.40
CA ASP A 379 20.81 -10.99 -3.62
C ASP A 379 19.93 -12.23 -3.37
N TYR A 380 20.39 -13.13 -2.48
CA TYR A 380 19.66 -14.34 -2.10
C TYR A 380 18.31 -14.05 -1.39
N HIS A 381 18.14 -12.90 -0.73
CA HIS A 381 16.84 -12.55 -0.12
C HIS A 381 15.79 -12.28 -1.19
N TYR A 382 16.13 -11.52 -2.24
CA TYR A 382 15.20 -11.22 -3.33
C TYR A 382 14.79 -12.50 -4.08
N LYS A 383 15.74 -13.42 -4.30
CA LYS A 383 15.47 -14.72 -4.94
C LYS A 383 14.62 -15.64 -4.07
N LEU A 384 14.92 -15.73 -2.77
CA LEU A 384 14.10 -16.47 -1.81
C LEU A 384 12.67 -15.91 -1.75
N ALA A 385 12.50 -14.59 -1.88
CA ALA A 385 11.18 -13.98 -1.93
C ALA A 385 10.41 -14.27 -3.24
N ARG A 386 11.08 -14.29 -4.41
CA ARG A 386 10.46 -14.79 -5.65
C ARG A 386 10.00 -16.25 -5.49
N ALA A 387 10.81 -17.09 -4.86
CA ALA A 387 10.47 -18.49 -4.59
C ALA A 387 9.27 -18.66 -3.63
N ILE A 388 9.25 -17.90 -2.52
CA ILE A 388 8.12 -17.79 -1.59
C ILE A 388 6.85 -17.26 -2.30
N GLY A 389 7.02 -16.39 -3.29
CA GLY A 389 5.97 -15.88 -4.18
C GLY A 389 5.61 -16.83 -5.33
N ARG A 390 6.07 -18.09 -5.31
CA ARG A 390 5.86 -19.09 -6.38
C ARG A 390 6.20 -18.58 -7.78
N PHE A 391 7.21 -17.69 -7.86
CA PHE A 391 7.65 -16.92 -9.03
C PHE A 391 6.57 -16.12 -9.78
N SER A 392 5.34 -16.06 -9.24
CA SER A 392 4.13 -15.53 -9.88
C SER A 392 3.51 -14.36 -9.11
N LYS A 393 3.89 -14.16 -7.84
CA LYS A 393 3.56 -12.96 -7.06
C LYS A 393 4.70 -11.94 -7.12
N PRO A 394 4.41 -10.64 -7.27
CA PRO A 394 5.41 -9.59 -7.18
C PRO A 394 6.21 -9.65 -5.90
N THR A 395 7.52 -9.46 -6.03
CA THR A 395 8.43 -9.31 -4.91
C THR A 395 8.81 -7.85 -4.75
N THR A 396 8.47 -7.25 -3.62
CA THR A 396 8.82 -5.86 -3.28
C THR A 396 9.74 -5.83 -2.06
N ALA A 397 10.61 -4.83 -1.89
CA ALA A 397 11.58 -4.81 -0.79
C ALA A 397 11.73 -3.44 -0.12
N LYS A 398 11.94 -3.42 1.20
CA LYS A 398 12.27 -2.22 1.99
C LYS A 398 13.61 -2.41 2.72
N GLY A 399 14.61 -1.65 2.29
CA GLY A 399 15.89 -1.48 3.00
C GLY A 399 15.92 -0.17 3.79
N THR A 400 16.03 -0.24 5.12
CA THR A 400 16.09 0.95 6.00
C THR A 400 17.41 1.03 6.76
N LEU A 401 18.21 2.09 6.54
CA LEU A 401 19.36 2.43 7.39
C LEU A 401 18.92 3.36 8.54
N ALA A 402 18.80 2.80 9.74
CA ALA A 402 18.55 3.56 10.97
C ALA A 402 19.66 3.30 12.00
N SER A 403 20.25 4.36 12.55
CA SER A 403 21.39 4.28 13.48
C SER A 403 21.08 3.54 14.80
N GLN A 404 19.79 3.36 15.11
CA GLN A 404 19.31 2.63 16.28
C GLN A 404 19.19 1.11 16.07
N ARG A 405 19.22 0.61 14.83
CA ARG A 405 18.89 -0.80 14.51
C ARG A 405 19.98 -1.59 13.78
N ALA A 406 20.99 -0.91 13.20
CA ALA A 406 22.07 -1.55 12.47
C ALA A 406 23.43 -1.19 13.06
N LYS A 407 24.42 -2.09 12.92
CA LYS A 407 25.79 -1.62 12.75
C LYS A 407 25.80 -0.81 11.46
N LEU A 408 26.34 0.41 11.48
CA LEU A 408 26.36 1.26 10.30
C LEU A 408 27.46 0.86 9.30
N ASP A 409 28.27 -0.17 9.58
CA ASP A 409 29.22 -0.80 8.65
C ASP A 409 30.14 0.16 7.86
N GLY A 410 30.38 1.36 8.41
CA GLY A 410 31.19 2.43 7.83
C GLY A 410 30.43 3.75 7.59
N PHE A 411 29.10 3.70 7.41
CA PHE A 411 28.27 4.87 7.10
C PHE A 411 28.21 5.87 8.29
N ASP A 412 28.42 7.15 8.02
CA ASP A 412 28.22 8.25 8.98
C ASP A 412 26.75 8.71 8.93
N PRO A 413 25.99 8.65 10.04
CA PRO A 413 24.57 9.02 10.06
C PRO A 413 24.28 10.50 9.73
N GLU A 414 25.28 11.37 9.66
CA GLU A 414 25.15 12.77 9.22
C GLU A 414 25.30 12.94 7.68
N GLU A 415 25.66 11.90 6.93
CA GLU A 415 25.88 11.93 5.47
C GLU A 415 24.75 11.27 4.63
N GLN A 416 24.74 11.52 3.31
CA GLN A 416 23.85 10.86 2.35
C GLN A 416 24.68 10.02 1.36
N TYR A 417 24.27 8.78 1.11
CA TYR A 417 24.97 7.81 0.24
C TYR A 417 24.14 7.44 -1.02
N PRO A 418 23.92 8.39 -1.96
CA PRO A 418 23.02 8.18 -3.08
C PRO A 418 23.49 7.09 -4.06
N ASN A 419 24.80 6.86 -4.23
CA ASN A 419 25.26 5.79 -5.13
C ASN A 419 25.10 4.42 -4.48
N PHE A 420 25.28 4.30 -3.16
CA PHE A 420 24.85 3.10 -2.44
C PHE A 420 23.34 2.83 -2.59
N LYS A 421 22.46 3.83 -2.37
CA LYS A 421 21.01 3.61 -2.53
C LYS A 421 20.59 3.29 -3.97
N ARG A 422 21.25 3.87 -4.98
CA ARG A 422 21.11 3.44 -6.38
C ARG A 422 21.44 1.96 -6.56
N PHE A 423 22.61 1.52 -6.08
CA PHE A 423 23.05 0.14 -6.18
C PHE A 423 22.12 -0.83 -5.45
N GLN A 424 21.55 -0.44 -4.32
CA GLN A 424 20.55 -1.24 -3.62
C GLN A 424 19.27 -1.47 -4.43
N ILE A 425 18.84 -0.46 -5.18
CA ILE A 425 17.70 -0.57 -6.08
C ILE A 425 18.12 -1.44 -7.28
N ALA A 426 19.30 -1.21 -7.87
CA ALA A 426 19.85 -2.05 -8.93
C ALA A 426 19.92 -3.54 -8.56
N GLU A 427 20.39 -3.86 -7.35
CA GLU A 427 20.49 -5.23 -6.82
C GLU A 427 19.13 -5.92 -6.80
N SER A 428 18.06 -5.25 -6.35
CA SER A 428 16.72 -5.86 -6.33
C SER A 428 16.18 -6.12 -7.74
N TYR A 429 16.25 -5.12 -8.63
CA TYR A 429 15.71 -5.26 -10.00
C TYR A 429 16.50 -6.30 -10.79
N ALA A 430 17.82 -6.39 -10.57
CA ALA A 430 18.65 -7.45 -11.13
C ALA A 430 18.25 -8.86 -10.68
N MET A 431 17.63 -9.03 -9.51
CA MET A 431 17.10 -10.32 -9.06
C MET A 431 15.61 -10.52 -9.35
N GLY A 432 14.93 -9.54 -9.96
CA GLY A 432 13.49 -9.57 -10.24
C GLY A 432 12.61 -9.12 -9.06
N ALA A 433 13.02 -8.08 -8.34
CA ALA A 433 12.29 -7.51 -7.21
C ALA A 433 12.25 -5.96 -7.24
N ARG A 434 11.15 -5.36 -6.76
CA ARG A 434 10.91 -3.91 -6.73
C ARG A 434 11.34 -3.30 -5.38
N MET A 435 12.51 -2.66 -5.31
CA MET A 435 12.96 -1.95 -4.11
C MET A 435 12.15 -0.66 -3.92
N LYS A 436 11.41 -0.58 -2.81
CA LYS A 436 10.78 0.65 -2.33
C LYS A 436 11.84 1.75 -2.19
N ILE A 437 11.43 2.96 -2.54
CA ILE A 437 12.23 4.17 -2.43
C ILE A 437 11.71 4.95 -1.21
N PRO A 438 12.15 4.64 0.03
CA PRO A 438 11.87 5.47 1.19
C PRO A 438 12.57 6.81 0.98
N LEU A 439 11.81 7.83 0.61
CA LEU A 439 12.29 9.18 0.34
C LEU A 439 12.35 10.00 1.64
N THR A 440 11.50 9.66 2.61
CA THR A 440 11.69 10.01 4.03
C THR A 440 11.68 8.75 4.89
N SER A 441 12.16 8.87 6.13
CA SER A 441 11.95 7.85 7.17
C SER A 441 10.50 7.82 7.67
N GLY A 442 10.11 6.77 8.41
CA GLY A 442 8.89 6.77 9.21
C GLY A 442 9.01 7.68 10.45
N ALA A 443 7.90 8.27 10.89
CA ALA A 443 7.89 9.38 11.87
C ALA A 443 8.37 9.03 13.30
N ALA A 444 8.58 7.75 13.61
CA ALA A 444 9.20 7.30 14.85
C ALA A 444 10.71 7.66 14.93
N TYR A 445 11.34 7.97 13.81
CA TYR A 445 12.74 8.37 13.75
C TYR A 445 12.90 9.89 13.67
N ARG A 446 14.03 10.39 14.19
CA ARG A 446 14.49 11.75 13.96
C ARG A 446 15.44 11.77 12.77
N ASP A 447 15.55 12.93 12.13
CA ASP A 447 16.42 13.20 10.99
C ASP A 447 17.87 12.75 11.27
N GLU A 448 18.39 13.09 12.46
CA GLU A 448 19.69 12.68 13.02
C GLU A 448 19.91 11.15 13.22
N HIS A 449 18.91 10.32 12.91
CA HIS A 449 18.96 8.87 13.10
C HIS A 449 18.71 8.04 11.82
N THR A 450 18.41 8.67 10.68
CA THR A 450 18.03 7.92 9.45
C THR A 450 18.73 8.40 8.19
N LEU A 451 19.68 7.57 7.74
CA LEU A 451 20.43 7.66 6.49
C LEU A 451 19.57 7.53 5.22
N THR A 452 18.32 7.08 5.35
CA THR A 452 17.34 6.97 4.24
C THR A 452 16.42 8.18 4.12
N ASN A 453 16.84 9.35 4.60
CA ASN A 453 16.11 10.59 4.33
C ASN A 453 16.74 11.32 3.12
N TRP A 454 16.06 11.27 1.98
CA TRP A 454 16.56 11.83 0.71
C TRP A 454 15.90 13.16 0.35
N ILE A 455 14.69 13.43 0.88
CA ILE A 455 14.07 14.75 0.77
C ILE A 455 14.79 15.72 1.73
N ARG A 456 15.31 16.81 1.16
CA ARG A 456 15.93 17.91 1.89
C ARG A 456 14.87 18.87 2.45
N ALA A 457 15.30 19.79 3.32
CA ALA A 457 14.44 20.81 3.92
C ALA A 457 13.82 21.81 2.91
N ASP A 458 14.23 21.79 1.64
CA ASP A 458 13.65 22.54 0.51
C ASP A 458 12.73 21.69 -0.38
N GLY A 459 12.40 20.45 0.03
CA GLY A 459 11.60 19.50 -0.73
C GLY A 459 12.36 18.76 -1.84
N THR A 460 13.62 19.10 -2.13
CA THR A 460 14.38 18.49 -3.23
C THR A 460 15.01 17.15 -2.83
N VAL A 461 15.25 16.29 -3.83
CA VAL A 461 15.97 15.00 -3.70
C VAL A 461 17.33 15.11 -4.43
N PRO A 462 18.36 14.29 -4.12
CA PRO A 462 19.58 14.23 -4.92
C PRO A 462 19.33 13.91 -6.40
N GLU A 463 19.87 14.76 -7.28
CA GLU A 463 19.78 14.63 -8.74
C GLU A 463 20.20 13.24 -9.25
N ARG A 464 21.24 12.63 -8.65
CA ARG A 464 21.67 11.26 -8.97
C ARG A 464 20.64 10.18 -8.64
N LEU A 465 19.81 10.38 -7.61
CA LEU A 465 18.76 9.43 -7.26
C LEU A 465 17.55 9.61 -8.18
N GLN A 466 17.20 10.85 -8.50
CA GLN A 466 16.18 11.17 -9.50
C GLN A 466 16.56 10.58 -10.87
N SER A 467 17.73 10.91 -11.42
CA SER A 467 18.18 10.43 -12.73
C SER A 467 18.30 8.91 -12.84
N PHE A 468 18.44 8.22 -11.69
CA PHE A 468 18.42 6.77 -11.63
C PHE A 468 17.00 6.19 -11.66
N VAL A 469 16.02 6.87 -11.04
CA VAL A 469 14.60 6.51 -11.18
C VAL A 469 14.09 6.84 -12.58
N ASP A 470 14.50 7.97 -13.15
CA ASP A 470 14.27 8.32 -14.56
C ASP A 470 14.82 7.20 -15.48
N PHE A 471 16.01 6.68 -15.20
CA PHE A 471 16.59 5.54 -15.90
C PHE A 471 15.76 4.25 -15.74
N LEU A 472 15.33 3.90 -14.53
CA LEU A 472 14.47 2.72 -14.31
C LEU A 472 13.14 2.84 -15.07
N TRP A 473 12.41 3.94 -14.88
CA TRP A 473 11.11 4.19 -15.49
C TRP A 473 11.19 4.13 -17.02
N THR A 474 12.18 4.79 -17.63
CA THR A 474 12.36 4.77 -19.09
C THR A 474 12.76 3.41 -19.66
N HIS A 475 13.25 2.48 -18.83
CA HIS A 475 13.72 1.15 -19.25
C HIS A 475 12.89 -0.01 -18.69
N GLU A 476 11.77 0.26 -18.01
CA GLU A 476 10.79 -0.71 -17.49
C GLU A 476 10.54 -1.90 -18.42
N ARG A 477 10.38 -1.66 -19.73
CA ARG A 477 10.19 -2.70 -20.75
C ARG A 477 11.26 -3.80 -20.82
N PHE A 478 12.39 -3.66 -20.12
CA PHE A 478 13.48 -4.64 -20.00
C PHE A 478 13.73 -5.09 -18.53
N LEU A 479 13.00 -4.52 -17.58
CA LEU A 479 13.19 -4.68 -16.13
C LEU A 479 11.91 -5.23 -15.45
N ASP A 480 10.81 -5.22 -16.17
CA ASP A 480 9.49 -5.74 -15.84
C ASP A 480 9.06 -6.82 -16.84
N ASP A 481 8.12 -7.69 -16.47
CA ASP A 481 7.76 -8.92 -17.20
C ASP A 481 9.00 -9.75 -17.58
N ILE A 482 9.65 -10.33 -16.55
CA ILE A 482 10.96 -11.01 -16.65
C ILE A 482 11.00 -12.37 -15.94
N ASP A 483 11.02 -13.44 -16.75
CA ASP A 483 11.23 -14.81 -16.31
C ASP A 483 12.71 -15.08 -16.02
N SER A 484 13.01 -15.86 -14.96
CA SER A 484 14.39 -16.20 -14.61
C SER A 484 14.96 -17.23 -15.59
N ASP A 485 16.11 -16.93 -16.20
CA ASP A 485 16.82 -17.81 -17.13
C ASP A 485 18.19 -18.18 -16.54
N THR A 486 18.13 -18.81 -15.37
CA THR A 486 19.27 -19.39 -14.65
C THR A 486 19.32 -20.91 -14.84
N ARG A 487 20.45 -21.53 -14.51
CA ARG A 487 20.65 -22.99 -14.72
C ARG A 487 21.02 -23.76 -13.46
N VAL A 488 21.03 -23.08 -12.32
CA VAL A 488 21.33 -23.67 -11.01
C VAL A 488 20.22 -23.27 -10.05
N ALA A 489 19.59 -24.24 -9.38
CA ALA A 489 18.75 -23.97 -8.23
C ALA A 489 19.54 -24.18 -6.94
N VAL A 490 19.28 -23.37 -5.91
CA VAL A 490 19.71 -23.63 -4.53
C VAL A 490 18.46 -23.82 -3.66
N VAL A 491 18.35 -24.96 -2.97
CA VAL A 491 17.13 -25.29 -2.22
C VAL A 491 17.13 -24.68 -0.83
N TRP A 492 16.01 -24.05 -0.49
CA TRP A 492 15.61 -23.62 0.85
C TRP A 492 14.57 -24.60 1.41
N SER A 493 14.96 -25.45 2.38
CA SER A 493 14.05 -26.46 2.96
C SER A 493 13.27 -25.92 4.15
N LEU A 494 11.97 -25.69 3.98
CA LEU A 494 11.03 -25.35 5.05
C LEU A 494 11.05 -26.37 6.20
N PRO A 495 11.02 -27.71 5.99
CA PRO A 495 11.11 -28.65 7.10
C PRO A 495 12.47 -28.59 7.83
N THR A 496 13.59 -28.44 7.11
CA THR A 496 14.90 -28.27 7.77
C THR A 496 14.96 -27.01 8.63
N VAL A 497 14.31 -25.93 8.19
CA VAL A 497 14.26 -24.66 8.93
C VAL A 497 13.33 -24.73 10.13
N LEU A 498 12.18 -25.39 9.98
CA LEU A 498 11.16 -25.59 11.04
C LEU A 498 11.74 -26.32 12.26
N TRP A 499 12.51 -27.39 12.05
CA TRP A 499 13.09 -28.22 13.12
C TRP A 499 14.49 -27.76 13.58
N ASN A 500 14.93 -26.56 13.20
CA ASN A 500 16.22 -25.98 13.56
C ASN A 500 16.07 -24.55 14.13
N HIS A 501 14.87 -24.18 14.61
CA HIS A 501 14.62 -22.88 15.24
C HIS A 501 13.42 -22.92 16.22
N GLU A 502 13.65 -22.67 17.51
CA GLU A 502 12.60 -22.32 18.48
C GLU A 502 13.20 -21.43 19.58
N PRO A 503 12.81 -20.14 19.66
CA PRO A 503 13.47 -19.16 20.52
C PRO A 503 13.27 -19.42 22.02
N GLN A 504 12.13 -19.99 22.45
CA GLN A 504 11.92 -20.28 23.88
C GLN A 504 12.81 -21.42 24.39
N TRP A 505 13.35 -22.26 23.51
CA TRP A 505 14.30 -23.34 23.87
C TRP A 505 15.76 -22.99 23.54
N ASP A 506 16.05 -21.73 23.17
CA ASP A 506 17.38 -21.25 22.75
C ASP A 506 17.94 -21.96 21.49
N VAL A 507 17.07 -22.59 20.68
CA VAL A 507 17.48 -23.36 19.49
C VAL A 507 17.46 -22.50 18.23
N GLY A 508 18.57 -22.55 17.47
CA GLY A 508 18.72 -21.75 16.26
C GLY A 508 18.92 -20.26 16.55
N GLN A 509 19.84 -19.92 17.44
CA GLN A 509 20.18 -18.52 17.72
C GLN A 509 21.04 -17.89 16.61
N GLN A 510 21.07 -16.55 16.60
CA GLN A 510 21.81 -15.76 15.62
C GLN A 510 23.33 -16.03 15.67
N GLY A 511 23.81 -16.92 14.80
CA GLY A 511 25.23 -17.30 14.68
C GLY A 511 25.52 -18.77 14.98
N ASP A 512 24.51 -19.55 15.39
CA ASP A 512 24.63 -20.98 15.71
C ASP A 512 23.81 -21.86 14.75
N SER A 513 23.78 -21.49 13.45
CA SER A 513 22.95 -22.16 12.42
C SER A 513 23.78 -22.63 11.22
N PRO A 514 24.35 -23.86 11.27
CA PRO A 514 25.14 -24.44 10.18
C PRO A 514 24.37 -24.60 8.86
N ARG A 515 23.03 -24.59 8.92
CA ARG A 515 22.14 -24.76 7.75
C ARG A 515 21.95 -23.45 7.00
N LEU A 516 21.71 -22.33 7.69
CA LEU A 516 21.77 -21.02 7.02
C LEU A 516 23.20 -20.74 6.52
N GLU A 517 24.23 -20.98 7.34
CA GLU A 517 25.61 -20.71 6.95
C GLU A 517 25.99 -21.44 5.65
N SER A 518 25.57 -22.70 5.51
CA SER A 518 25.71 -23.47 4.28
C SER A 518 24.97 -22.83 3.10
N PHE A 519 23.69 -22.48 3.27
CA PHE A 519 22.89 -21.84 2.22
C PHE A 519 23.46 -20.49 1.76
N VAL A 520 23.68 -19.55 2.69
CA VAL A 520 24.17 -18.19 2.39
C VAL A 520 25.59 -18.20 1.83
N GLY A 521 26.44 -19.09 2.33
CA GLY A 521 27.77 -19.26 1.78
C GLY A 521 27.77 -19.93 0.39
N THR A 522 26.84 -20.85 0.13
CA THR A 522 26.64 -21.46 -1.20
C THR A 522 26.17 -20.43 -2.23
N THR A 523 25.14 -19.63 -1.91
CA THR A 523 24.67 -18.55 -2.80
C THR A 523 25.75 -17.48 -3.02
N THR A 524 26.50 -17.12 -1.97
CA THR A 524 27.67 -16.24 -2.05
C THR A 524 28.72 -16.78 -3.03
N LEU A 525 29.02 -18.08 -2.99
CA LEU A 525 30.02 -18.70 -3.88
C LEU A 525 29.57 -18.74 -5.34
N LEU A 526 28.28 -18.98 -5.61
CA LEU A 526 27.72 -18.93 -6.96
C LEU A 526 27.76 -17.50 -7.51
N ARG A 527 27.39 -16.50 -6.70
CA ARG A 527 27.52 -15.07 -7.01
C ARG A 527 28.97 -14.69 -7.36
N GLU A 528 29.93 -15.10 -6.55
CA GLU A 528 31.37 -14.82 -6.71
C GLU A 528 32.06 -15.55 -7.86
N ALA A 529 31.46 -16.63 -8.37
CA ALA A 529 31.90 -17.34 -9.56
C ALA A 529 31.13 -16.89 -10.83
N GLN A 530 30.24 -15.89 -10.71
CA GLN A 530 29.33 -15.43 -11.76
C GLN A 530 28.57 -16.60 -12.41
N ILE A 531 28.00 -17.46 -11.57
CA ILE A 531 27.06 -18.52 -11.95
C ILE A 531 25.65 -18.05 -11.56
N PRO A 532 24.82 -17.61 -12.52
CA PRO A 532 23.43 -17.24 -12.23
C PRO A 532 22.66 -18.44 -11.68
N TYR A 533 21.96 -18.21 -10.56
CA TYR A 533 21.21 -19.21 -9.81
C TYR A 533 19.84 -18.66 -9.38
N ASP A 534 18.87 -19.55 -9.20
CA ASP A 534 17.59 -19.30 -8.52
C ASP A 534 17.57 -19.96 -7.14
N VAL A 535 16.58 -19.60 -6.32
CA VAL A 535 16.25 -20.31 -5.08
C VAL A 535 14.95 -21.10 -5.32
N LEU A 536 14.89 -22.35 -4.89
CA LEU A 536 13.64 -23.12 -4.83
C LEU A 536 13.27 -23.38 -3.37
N VAL A 537 11.99 -23.33 -3.04
CA VAL A 537 11.53 -23.68 -1.68
C VAL A 537 11.02 -25.12 -1.66
N PHE A 538 11.62 -25.96 -0.82
CA PHE A 538 11.08 -27.28 -0.48
C PHE A 538 10.12 -27.12 0.69
N GLY A 539 8.87 -27.51 0.48
CA GLY A 539 7.75 -27.30 1.39
C GLY A 539 7.69 -28.30 2.55
N HIS A 540 6.74 -28.08 3.45
CA HIS A 540 6.32 -29.03 4.47
C HIS A 540 4.83 -29.31 4.26
N PRO A 541 4.39 -30.57 4.06
CA PRO A 541 3.09 -30.90 3.46
C PRO A 541 1.86 -30.45 4.27
N ARG A 542 2.02 -30.12 5.56
CA ARG A 542 0.94 -29.53 6.40
C ARG A 542 0.91 -28.00 6.42
N LEU A 543 1.92 -27.34 5.87
CA LEU A 543 2.11 -25.88 5.92
C LEU A 543 2.16 -25.25 4.54
N TRP A 544 2.89 -25.82 3.60
CA TRP A 544 3.07 -25.27 2.24
C TRP A 544 3.26 -26.41 1.24
N ASP A 545 2.36 -26.46 0.26
CA ASP A 545 2.49 -27.29 -0.94
C ASP A 545 3.57 -26.69 -1.83
N ASP A 546 4.56 -27.49 -2.22
CA ASP A 546 5.70 -27.14 -3.06
C ASP A 546 5.65 -27.78 -4.46
N GLY A 547 4.51 -28.33 -4.88
CA GLY A 547 4.37 -29.02 -6.16
C GLY A 547 4.85 -28.20 -7.38
N ASP A 548 4.61 -26.88 -7.40
CA ASP A 548 5.15 -26.01 -8.45
C ASP A 548 6.68 -25.91 -8.41
N GLN A 549 7.29 -25.80 -7.22
CA GLN A 549 8.74 -25.75 -7.06
C GLN A 549 9.41 -27.07 -7.47
N LEU A 550 8.74 -28.21 -7.22
CA LEU A 550 9.21 -29.53 -7.63
C LEU A 550 9.09 -29.73 -9.15
N GLU A 551 8.03 -29.24 -9.80
CA GLU A 551 7.93 -29.25 -11.26
C GLU A 551 9.06 -28.43 -11.92
N ARG A 552 9.48 -27.32 -11.30
CA ARG A 552 10.56 -26.47 -11.83
C ARG A 552 11.96 -27.11 -11.77
N LEU A 553 12.18 -28.22 -11.06
CA LEU A 553 13.49 -28.90 -11.02
C LEU A 553 14.03 -29.20 -12.43
N ARG A 554 13.14 -29.55 -13.38
CA ARG A 554 13.45 -29.84 -14.80
C ARG A 554 14.07 -28.66 -15.59
N GLU A 555 14.03 -27.44 -15.05
CA GLU A 555 14.51 -26.22 -15.72
C GLU A 555 16.02 -25.98 -15.48
N TYR A 556 16.64 -26.70 -14.54
CA TYR A 556 18.00 -26.48 -14.08
C TYR A 556 18.95 -27.62 -14.50
N ASP A 557 20.16 -27.27 -14.98
CA ASP A 557 21.23 -28.24 -15.29
C ASP A 557 21.78 -28.90 -14.00
N ALA A 558 21.70 -28.18 -12.86
CA ALA A 558 22.06 -28.67 -11.53
C ALA A 558 21.19 -28.07 -10.40
N VAL A 559 20.97 -28.85 -9.35
CA VAL A 559 20.26 -28.45 -8.12
C VAL A 559 21.19 -28.65 -6.92
N VAL A 560 21.36 -27.60 -6.11
CA VAL A 560 22.23 -27.61 -4.92
C VAL A 560 21.40 -27.67 -3.64
N LEU A 561 21.72 -28.64 -2.78
CA LEU A 561 21.07 -28.92 -1.50
C LEU A 561 22.05 -28.60 -0.34
N PRO A 562 22.10 -27.35 0.14
CA PRO A 562 23.08 -26.93 1.14
C PRO A 562 22.71 -27.43 2.54
N ASN A 563 23.38 -28.49 3.01
CA ASN A 563 23.29 -29.03 4.37
C ASN A 563 21.85 -29.24 4.89
N LEU A 564 21.01 -29.92 4.09
CA LEU A 564 19.62 -30.19 4.41
C LEU A 564 19.48 -31.41 5.34
N ASP A 565 18.84 -31.26 6.50
CA ASP A 565 18.58 -32.39 7.42
C ASP A 565 17.33 -33.19 7.03
N SER A 566 16.29 -32.48 6.56
CA SER A 566 14.90 -32.96 6.47
C SER A 566 14.29 -32.79 5.09
N VAL A 567 13.69 -33.86 4.53
CA VAL A 567 13.04 -33.90 3.21
C VAL A 567 11.80 -34.79 3.18
N THR A 568 10.82 -34.42 2.35
CA THR A 568 9.58 -35.21 2.12
C THR A 568 9.81 -36.35 1.12
N ASP A 569 8.93 -37.36 1.14
CA ASP A 569 8.94 -38.45 0.15
C ASP A 569 8.67 -37.94 -1.28
N ALA A 570 7.85 -36.88 -1.41
CA ALA A 570 7.58 -36.22 -2.68
C ALA A 570 8.83 -35.49 -3.22
N GLN A 571 9.59 -34.82 -2.35
CA GLN A 571 10.87 -34.19 -2.70
C GLN A 571 11.91 -35.22 -3.12
N LEU A 572 12.02 -36.35 -2.43
CA LEU A 572 12.92 -37.44 -2.84
C LEU A 572 12.51 -38.05 -4.17
N THR A 573 11.21 -38.32 -4.37
CA THR A 573 10.68 -38.86 -5.64
C THR A 573 10.93 -37.89 -6.81
N ALA A 574 10.79 -36.58 -6.57
CA ALA A 574 11.06 -35.54 -7.56
C ALA A 574 12.56 -35.42 -7.87
N LEU A 575 13.45 -35.53 -6.87
CA LEU A 575 14.89 -35.56 -7.05
C LEU A 575 15.37 -36.83 -7.79
N GLU A 576 14.80 -38.00 -7.49
CA GLU A 576 15.08 -39.26 -8.20
C GLU A 576 14.65 -39.14 -9.68
N THR A 577 13.44 -38.64 -9.93
CA THR A 577 12.93 -38.37 -11.30
C THR A 577 13.83 -37.38 -12.05
N TYR A 578 14.23 -36.28 -11.41
CA TYR A 578 15.11 -35.26 -11.98
C TYR A 578 16.51 -35.83 -12.34
N LEU A 579 17.06 -36.69 -11.49
CA LEU A 579 18.33 -37.39 -11.74
C LEU A 579 18.24 -38.38 -12.90
N ASP A 580 17.13 -39.11 -13.03
CA ASP A 580 16.86 -40.05 -14.14
C ASP A 580 16.68 -39.32 -15.49
N ASP A 581 15.95 -38.19 -15.51
CA ASP A 581 15.80 -37.33 -16.69
C ASP A 581 17.10 -36.60 -17.09
N GLY A 582 18.11 -36.61 -16.20
CA GLY A 582 19.48 -36.22 -16.51
C GLY A 582 19.98 -34.94 -15.83
N GLY A 583 19.29 -34.45 -14.82
CA GLY A 583 19.76 -33.41 -13.91
C GLY A 583 20.93 -33.85 -13.03
N HIS A 584 21.49 -32.91 -12.25
CA HIS A 584 22.58 -33.19 -11.30
C HIS A 584 22.23 -32.66 -9.91
N VAL A 585 22.45 -33.47 -8.88
CA VAL A 585 22.18 -33.07 -7.48
C VAL A 585 23.50 -32.93 -6.73
N VAL A 586 23.79 -31.73 -6.25
CA VAL A 586 24.98 -31.45 -5.44
C VAL A 586 24.54 -31.18 -4.01
N THR A 587 24.96 -31.98 -3.04
CA THR A 587 24.63 -31.78 -1.63
C THR A 587 25.88 -31.51 -0.80
N SER A 588 25.77 -30.68 0.23
CA SER A 588 26.85 -30.42 1.19
C SER A 588 26.47 -30.91 2.59
N GLY A 589 27.49 -31.15 3.42
CA GLY A 589 27.28 -31.77 4.73
C GLY A 589 26.93 -33.26 4.60
N THR A 590 26.04 -33.75 5.45
CA THR A 590 25.47 -35.10 5.31
C THR A 590 24.22 -35.07 4.44
N PRO A 591 23.95 -36.09 3.61
CA PRO A 591 22.64 -36.30 3.01
C PRO A 591 21.51 -36.24 4.07
N PRO A 592 20.31 -35.75 3.72
CA PRO A 592 19.15 -35.76 4.59
C PRO A 592 18.94 -37.11 5.27
N SER A 593 18.77 -37.04 6.59
CA SER A 593 18.65 -38.21 7.49
C SER A 593 17.37 -38.19 8.31
N ARG A 594 16.51 -37.19 8.10
CA ARG A 594 15.16 -37.09 8.67
C ARG A 594 14.11 -36.82 7.60
N ASP A 595 12.87 -37.16 7.91
CA ASP A 595 11.72 -36.91 7.05
C ASP A 595 11.13 -35.50 7.27
N ALA A 596 9.92 -35.25 6.74
CA ALA A 596 9.21 -33.99 6.94
C ALA A 596 8.85 -33.71 8.40
N MET A 597 8.62 -34.76 9.20
CA MET A 597 8.22 -34.74 10.61
C MET A 597 9.42 -34.92 11.56
N TYR A 598 10.65 -34.69 11.09
CA TYR A 598 11.91 -34.86 11.84
C TYR A 598 12.17 -36.31 12.32
N GLU A 599 11.46 -37.32 11.80
CA GLU A 599 11.70 -38.73 12.10
C GLU A 599 12.92 -39.25 11.34
N PRO A 600 13.79 -40.08 11.95
CA PRO A 600 14.97 -40.62 11.25
C PRO A 600 14.62 -41.50 10.04
N ARG A 601 15.29 -41.28 8.91
CA ARG A 601 15.15 -42.06 7.65
C ARG A 601 16.50 -42.52 7.09
N ASP A 602 16.55 -43.69 6.45
CA ASP A 602 17.75 -44.31 5.87
C ASP A 602 17.62 -44.68 4.38
N ASP A 603 16.52 -44.27 3.74
CA ASP A 603 16.16 -44.58 2.35
C ASP A 603 16.68 -43.58 1.30
N THR A 604 17.26 -42.45 1.73
CA THR A 604 17.75 -41.37 0.85
C THR A 604 18.91 -41.77 -0.08
N ALA A 605 19.48 -42.97 0.11
CA ALA A 605 20.55 -43.51 -0.72
C ALA A 605 20.20 -43.62 -2.21
N THR A 606 18.92 -43.77 -2.61
CA THR A 606 18.55 -43.81 -4.04
C THR A 606 18.93 -42.53 -4.78
N VAL A 607 18.75 -41.38 -4.12
CA VAL A 607 19.13 -40.07 -4.64
C VAL A 607 20.63 -39.84 -4.50
N PHE A 608 21.21 -40.08 -3.31
CA PHE A 608 22.57 -39.63 -3.01
C PHE A 608 23.72 -40.60 -3.35
N GLU A 609 23.42 -41.86 -3.72
CA GLU A 609 24.38 -42.79 -4.33
C GLU A 609 24.27 -42.85 -5.87
N HIS A 610 23.44 -42.01 -6.50
CA HIS A 610 23.26 -41.99 -7.96
C HIS A 610 24.50 -41.44 -8.71
N ASP A 611 24.76 -41.93 -9.93
CA ASP A 611 25.91 -41.53 -10.77
C ASP A 611 25.93 -40.02 -11.14
N ARG A 612 24.82 -39.28 -10.95
CA ARG A 612 24.72 -37.82 -11.11
C ARG A 612 24.52 -37.03 -9.81
N ALA A 613 24.59 -37.70 -8.67
CA ALA A 613 24.62 -37.04 -7.37
C ALA A 613 26.07 -36.84 -6.90
N THR A 614 26.35 -35.76 -6.16
CA THR A 614 27.66 -35.51 -5.55
C THR A 614 27.47 -34.99 -4.13
N VAL A 615 28.02 -35.72 -3.16
CA VAL A 615 28.16 -35.27 -1.77
C VAL A 615 29.53 -34.60 -1.61
N LEU A 616 29.56 -33.30 -1.32
CA LEU A 616 30.79 -32.52 -1.20
C LEU A 616 31.56 -32.86 0.10
N SER A 617 32.89 -32.87 0.03
CA SER A 617 33.76 -33.33 1.13
C SER A 617 33.96 -32.32 2.28
N ASP A 618 33.73 -31.03 2.01
CA ASP A 618 33.77 -29.89 2.93
C ASP A 618 32.49 -29.06 2.64
N ASP A 619 31.81 -28.51 3.65
CA ASP A 619 30.64 -27.65 3.40
C ASP A 619 31.06 -26.30 2.77
N PRO A 620 30.52 -25.91 1.59
CA PRO A 620 30.93 -24.68 0.90
C PRO A 620 30.79 -23.43 1.76
N GLY A 621 29.67 -23.29 2.48
CA GLY A 621 29.42 -22.09 3.27
C GLY A 621 30.28 -22.00 4.52
N SER A 622 30.40 -23.09 5.27
CA SER A 622 31.33 -23.19 6.40
C SER A 622 32.78 -22.89 5.99
N VAL A 623 33.22 -23.37 4.82
CA VAL A 623 34.56 -23.05 4.30
C VAL A 623 34.71 -21.59 3.88
N LYS A 624 33.72 -21.01 3.20
CA LYS A 624 33.73 -19.58 2.82
C LYS A 624 33.81 -18.71 4.08
N ASN A 625 32.91 -18.92 5.04
CA ASN A 625 32.79 -18.17 6.28
C ASN A 625 34.04 -18.27 7.17
N GLN A 626 34.59 -19.47 7.36
CA GLN A 626 35.72 -19.69 8.27
C GLN A 626 37.09 -19.39 7.64
N ARG A 627 37.23 -19.56 6.32
CA ARG A 627 38.56 -19.62 5.66
C ARG A 627 38.77 -18.53 4.61
N GLY A 628 37.76 -17.75 4.25
CA GLY A 628 37.86 -16.66 3.26
C GLY A 628 38.26 -17.15 1.87
N LYS A 629 37.78 -18.34 1.49
CA LYS A 629 38.14 -19.02 0.23
C LYS A 629 36.91 -19.40 -0.57
N THR A 630 37.03 -19.29 -1.88
CA THR A 630 36.17 -20.06 -2.80
C THR A 630 36.48 -21.55 -2.66
N THR A 631 35.46 -22.39 -2.53
CA THR A 631 35.63 -23.85 -2.60
C THR A 631 35.74 -24.31 -4.04
N GLY A 632 36.89 -24.87 -4.40
CA GLY A 632 37.08 -25.52 -5.69
C GLY A 632 36.03 -26.61 -5.92
N GLU A 633 35.78 -27.48 -4.94
CA GLU A 633 34.95 -28.67 -5.10
C GLU A 633 33.53 -28.41 -5.63
N LEU A 634 32.82 -27.39 -5.13
CA LEU A 634 31.50 -27.01 -5.64
C LEU A 634 31.59 -26.54 -7.11
N ARG A 635 32.59 -25.71 -7.43
CA ARG A 635 32.81 -25.19 -8.79
C ARG A 635 33.26 -26.30 -9.76
N ASP A 636 34.22 -27.13 -9.36
CA ASP A 636 34.72 -28.29 -10.10
C ASP A 636 33.57 -29.28 -10.40
N THR A 637 32.62 -29.44 -9.48
CA THR A 637 31.41 -30.28 -9.65
C THR A 637 30.43 -29.66 -10.65
N LEU A 638 30.16 -28.36 -10.54
CA LEU A 638 29.27 -27.63 -11.47
C LEU A 638 29.87 -27.56 -12.89
N GLU A 639 31.17 -27.27 -13.01
CA GLU A 639 31.89 -27.30 -14.30
C GLU A 639 31.89 -28.72 -14.91
N SER A 640 31.83 -29.78 -14.08
CA SER A 640 31.65 -31.17 -14.54
C SER A 640 30.23 -31.50 -15.00
N ALA A 641 29.23 -30.73 -14.56
CA ALA A 641 27.84 -30.76 -15.02
C ALA A 641 27.57 -29.84 -16.23
N ASP A 642 28.62 -29.27 -16.84
CA ASP A 642 28.60 -28.23 -17.90
C ASP A 642 27.98 -26.88 -17.47
N VAL A 643 27.75 -26.69 -16.16
CA VAL A 643 27.42 -25.40 -15.57
C VAL A 643 28.69 -24.57 -15.46
N GLN A 644 28.79 -23.53 -16.29
CA GLN A 644 29.96 -22.67 -16.39
C GLN A 644 29.64 -21.25 -15.93
N SER A 645 30.67 -20.53 -15.47
CA SER A 645 30.59 -19.07 -15.27
C SER A 645 30.16 -18.38 -16.57
N VAL A 646 29.36 -17.32 -16.45
CA VAL A 646 28.97 -16.46 -17.59
C VAL A 646 29.97 -15.34 -17.85
N THR A 647 31.13 -15.30 -17.17
CA THR A 647 32.22 -14.34 -17.41
C THR A 647 33.57 -15.02 -17.56
N ASP A 648 34.43 -14.51 -18.43
CA ASP A 648 35.83 -14.98 -18.58
C ASP A 648 36.79 -14.41 -17.50
N VAL A 649 36.25 -13.64 -16.55
CA VAL A 649 36.99 -12.96 -15.47
C VAL A 649 36.61 -13.58 -14.13
N ASP A 650 37.61 -13.91 -13.31
CA ASP A 650 37.46 -14.48 -11.96
C ASP A 650 37.48 -13.32 -10.93
N ASP A 651 36.33 -12.69 -10.70
CA ASP A 651 36.23 -11.41 -9.97
C ASP A 651 35.10 -11.45 -8.92
N GLN A 652 35.45 -11.58 -7.64
CA GLN A 652 34.48 -11.84 -6.56
C GLN A 652 33.55 -10.65 -6.24
N THR A 653 33.86 -9.44 -6.70
CA THR A 653 32.97 -8.27 -6.60
C THR A 653 32.09 -8.09 -7.85
N LEU A 654 32.22 -8.92 -8.87
CA LEU A 654 31.29 -8.99 -9.99
C LEU A 654 30.13 -9.96 -9.69
N SER A 655 28.93 -9.62 -10.13
CA SER A 655 27.81 -10.58 -10.21
C SER A 655 27.04 -10.41 -11.50
N VAL A 656 26.43 -11.50 -11.98
CA VAL A 656 25.59 -11.53 -13.17
C VAL A 656 24.30 -12.28 -12.86
N SER A 657 23.17 -11.72 -13.31
CA SER A 657 21.87 -12.40 -13.37
C SER A 657 21.31 -12.31 -14.78
N ARG A 658 20.42 -13.24 -15.14
CA ARG A 658 19.92 -13.42 -16.50
C ARG A 658 18.43 -13.77 -16.46
N HIS A 659 17.66 -13.01 -17.22
CA HIS A 659 16.22 -13.17 -17.40
C HIS A 659 15.87 -13.21 -18.89
N VAL A 660 14.67 -13.69 -19.22
CA VAL A 660 14.10 -13.68 -20.56
C VAL A 660 12.76 -12.98 -20.60
N GLN A 661 12.38 -12.52 -21.79
CA GLN A 661 11.03 -12.04 -22.12
C GLN A 661 10.59 -12.70 -23.42
N SER A 662 9.30 -13.02 -23.57
CA SER A 662 8.78 -13.78 -24.71
C SER A 662 8.02 -12.96 -25.75
N ASP A 663 7.46 -11.79 -25.39
CA ASP A 663 6.86 -10.85 -26.34
C ASP A 663 7.44 -9.43 -26.20
N PRO A 664 8.45 -9.05 -27.02
CA PRO A 664 9.18 -9.88 -27.98
C PRO A 664 10.32 -10.68 -27.32
N ASP A 665 10.77 -11.73 -28.00
CA ASP A 665 11.98 -12.53 -27.71
C ASP A 665 13.18 -11.65 -27.28
N ARG A 666 13.57 -11.75 -26.00
CA ARG A 666 14.71 -11.03 -25.39
C ARG A 666 15.44 -11.89 -24.36
N VAL A 667 16.73 -11.63 -24.19
CA VAL A 667 17.48 -11.97 -22.97
C VAL A 667 17.97 -10.68 -22.34
N VAL A 668 17.75 -10.50 -21.03
CA VAL A 668 18.26 -9.38 -20.26
C VAL A 668 19.28 -9.90 -19.25
N VAL A 669 20.52 -9.42 -19.35
CA VAL A 669 21.64 -9.84 -18.50
C VAL A 669 22.14 -8.66 -17.69
N HIS A 670 21.83 -8.64 -16.40
CA HIS A 670 22.25 -7.59 -15.47
C HIS A 670 23.67 -7.89 -14.97
N VAL A 671 24.49 -6.86 -14.84
CA VAL A 671 25.86 -6.94 -14.34
C VAL A 671 26.01 -5.94 -13.20
N LEU A 672 26.42 -6.44 -12.03
CA LEU A 672 26.53 -5.68 -10.78
C LEU A 672 27.98 -5.60 -10.32
N ASN A 673 28.41 -4.43 -9.85
CA ASN A 673 29.71 -4.21 -9.23
C ASN A 673 29.56 -3.95 -7.71
N TYR A 674 30.06 -4.86 -6.89
CA TYR A 674 30.08 -4.74 -5.42
C TYR A 674 31.36 -4.06 -4.89
N GLU A 675 32.25 -3.55 -5.74
CA GLU A 675 33.50 -2.87 -5.34
C GLU A 675 33.22 -1.41 -4.90
N TYR A 676 32.42 -1.27 -3.85
CA TYR A 676 31.95 -0.01 -3.26
C TYR A 676 32.82 0.45 -2.09
N THR A 677 33.16 1.74 -2.06
CA THR A 677 33.84 2.41 -0.94
C THR A 677 32.87 3.34 -0.21
N VAL A 678 32.65 3.07 1.08
CA VAL A 678 31.69 3.81 1.93
C VAL A 678 32.13 5.26 2.10
N GLU A 679 33.40 5.49 2.42
CA GLU A 679 33.97 6.80 2.79
C GLU A 679 34.00 7.83 1.64
N THR A 680 33.53 7.46 0.45
CA THR A 680 33.47 8.32 -0.73
C THR A 680 32.16 8.23 -1.53
N ASP A 681 31.24 7.33 -1.19
CA ASP A 681 30.04 6.98 -1.99
C ASP A 681 30.39 6.68 -3.47
N THR A 682 31.45 5.89 -3.71
CA THR A 682 31.93 5.54 -5.06
C THR A 682 32.20 4.07 -5.24
N PHE A 683 32.06 3.61 -6.48
CA PHE A 683 32.47 2.29 -6.94
C PHE A 683 33.77 2.40 -7.73
N ASP A 684 34.67 1.43 -7.58
CA ASP A 684 35.82 1.31 -8.47
C ASP A 684 35.37 0.68 -9.81
N THR A 685 35.32 1.52 -10.85
CA THR A 685 34.77 1.18 -12.17
C THR A 685 35.56 0.06 -12.86
N LYS A 686 34.86 -1.03 -13.20
CA LYS A 686 35.40 -2.15 -14.00
C LYS A 686 35.25 -1.86 -15.49
N THR A 687 36.16 -2.38 -16.32
CA THR A 687 36.19 -2.14 -17.79
C THR A 687 36.45 -3.43 -18.56
N ASP A 688 36.03 -3.47 -19.84
CA ASP A 688 36.15 -4.61 -20.75
C ASP A 688 35.57 -5.95 -20.18
N VAL A 689 34.52 -5.86 -19.36
CA VAL A 689 33.86 -7.00 -18.70
C VAL A 689 33.22 -7.90 -19.76
N SER A 690 33.81 -9.06 -19.99
CA SER A 690 33.44 -9.97 -21.08
C SER A 690 32.47 -11.05 -20.60
N LEU A 691 31.29 -11.09 -21.21
CA LEU A 691 30.19 -12.00 -20.90
C LEU A 691 30.14 -13.12 -21.95
N SER A 692 29.87 -14.34 -21.49
CA SER A 692 29.92 -15.61 -22.23
C SER A 692 28.60 -16.36 -22.00
N ILE A 693 27.53 -15.82 -22.58
CA ILE A 693 26.14 -16.14 -22.23
C ILE A 693 25.68 -17.39 -23.01
N PRO A 694 24.95 -18.35 -22.41
CA PRO A 694 24.34 -19.46 -23.16
C PRO A 694 23.45 -18.94 -24.28
N LYS A 695 23.51 -19.55 -25.47
CA LYS A 695 22.77 -19.07 -26.63
C LYS A 695 21.25 -19.30 -26.43
N PRO A 696 20.40 -18.26 -26.57
CA PRO A 696 18.94 -18.42 -26.53
C PRO A 696 18.40 -19.15 -27.77
N ASP A 697 17.11 -19.51 -27.72
CA ASP A 697 16.43 -20.20 -28.81
C ASP A 697 16.24 -19.34 -30.06
N PHE A 698 16.16 -18.01 -29.92
CA PHE A 698 16.18 -17.08 -31.05
C PHE A 698 17.60 -16.84 -31.60
N THR A 699 17.71 -16.13 -32.71
CA THR A 699 19.00 -15.72 -33.29
C THR A 699 19.31 -14.30 -32.85
N VAL A 700 20.33 -14.11 -31.99
CA VAL A 700 20.76 -12.77 -31.57
C VAL A 700 21.47 -12.06 -32.73
N GLU A 701 20.88 -10.97 -33.23
CA GLU A 701 21.50 -10.12 -34.26
C GLU A 701 22.04 -8.79 -33.69
N ALA A 702 21.49 -8.32 -32.57
CA ALA A 702 21.93 -7.10 -31.90
C ALA A 702 21.98 -7.26 -30.37
N ALA A 703 22.83 -6.45 -29.75
CA ALA A 703 22.94 -6.32 -28.30
C ALA A 703 23.21 -4.86 -27.93
N ARG A 704 22.62 -4.39 -26.83
CA ARG A 704 22.89 -3.05 -26.29
C ARG A 704 23.03 -3.12 -24.77
N TYR A 705 24.09 -2.49 -24.27
CA TYR A 705 24.27 -2.22 -22.86
C TYR A 705 23.53 -0.94 -22.48
N TYR A 706 22.86 -0.95 -21.34
CA TYR A 706 22.15 0.16 -20.74
C TYR A 706 22.65 0.35 -19.30
N SER A 707 22.90 1.60 -18.91
CA SER A 707 23.39 1.97 -17.59
C SER A 707 22.93 3.38 -17.21
N PRO A 708 22.97 3.78 -15.93
CA PRO A 708 22.60 5.13 -15.50
C PRO A 708 23.45 6.27 -16.09
N THR A 709 24.55 5.98 -16.79
CA THR A 709 25.38 6.97 -17.50
C THR A 709 25.12 7.01 -19.02
N GLY A 710 24.27 6.11 -19.54
CA GLY A 710 23.90 6.03 -20.95
C GLY A 710 23.81 4.58 -21.47
N SER A 711 23.60 4.45 -22.78
CA SER A 711 23.57 3.15 -23.48
C SER A 711 24.63 3.06 -24.57
N THR A 712 24.99 1.83 -24.97
CA THR A 712 26.02 1.57 -26.00
C THR A 712 25.72 0.25 -26.74
N ASP A 713 25.73 0.30 -28.07
CA ASP A 713 25.62 -0.89 -28.92
C ASP A 713 26.86 -1.77 -28.79
N LEU A 714 26.66 -3.07 -28.51
CA LEU A 714 27.73 -4.03 -28.33
C LEU A 714 27.97 -4.85 -29.60
N SER A 715 29.23 -5.23 -29.84
CA SER A 715 29.56 -6.24 -30.86
C SER A 715 29.24 -7.64 -30.34
N VAL A 716 28.40 -8.37 -31.06
CA VAL A 716 27.98 -9.74 -30.72
C VAL A 716 28.88 -10.78 -31.40
N THR A 717 29.38 -11.75 -30.64
CA THR A 717 30.11 -12.92 -31.17
C THR A 717 29.34 -14.21 -30.86
N VAL A 718 28.64 -14.76 -31.85
CA VAL A 718 27.89 -16.02 -31.70
C VAL A 718 28.75 -17.21 -32.12
N ASP A 719 28.88 -18.23 -31.26
CA ASP A 719 29.49 -19.51 -31.62
C ASP A 719 28.45 -20.62 -31.87
N ARG A 720 28.67 -21.87 -31.43
CA ARG A 720 27.70 -22.96 -31.54
C ARG A 720 26.77 -23.09 -30.35
N GLN A 721 27.15 -22.56 -29.19
CA GLN A 721 26.47 -22.77 -27.90
C GLN A 721 26.41 -21.48 -27.05
N LYS A 722 27.26 -20.49 -27.31
CA LYS A 722 27.31 -19.22 -26.55
C LYS A 722 27.20 -17.98 -27.43
N VAL A 723 26.83 -16.88 -26.79
CA VAL A 723 26.81 -15.50 -27.29
C VAL A 723 27.76 -14.67 -26.44
N GLY A 724 28.85 -14.22 -27.05
CA GLY A 724 29.83 -13.34 -26.43
C GLY A 724 29.51 -11.86 -26.66
N VAL A 725 29.66 -11.05 -25.61
CA VAL A 725 29.61 -9.58 -25.64
C VAL A 725 30.59 -9.01 -24.61
N THR A 726 31.02 -7.76 -24.78
CA THR A 726 31.89 -7.07 -23.81
C THR A 726 31.25 -5.77 -23.38
N VAL A 727 31.00 -5.62 -22.07
CA VAL A 727 30.56 -4.36 -21.45
C VAL A 727 31.80 -3.46 -21.29
N PRO A 728 31.84 -2.27 -21.92
CA PRO A 728 33.06 -1.46 -21.95
C PRO A 728 33.38 -0.82 -20.59
N GLU A 729 32.36 -0.41 -19.84
CA GLU A 729 32.48 0.28 -18.55
C GLU A 729 31.31 -0.07 -17.63
N LEU A 730 31.61 -0.49 -16.40
CA LEU A 730 30.65 -0.85 -15.36
C LEU A 730 31.06 -0.13 -14.06
N THR A 731 30.28 0.87 -13.65
CA THR A 731 30.51 1.60 -12.39
C THR A 731 29.77 0.93 -11.24
N ASP A 732 28.44 1.06 -11.15
CA ASP A 732 27.59 0.41 -10.13
C ASP A 732 26.79 -0.75 -10.73
N TRP A 733 26.01 -0.46 -11.78
CA TRP A 733 25.14 -1.44 -12.44
C TRP A 733 24.88 -1.04 -13.90
N GLY A 734 24.67 -2.07 -14.72
CA GLY A 734 23.96 -1.95 -15.99
C GLY A 734 23.40 -3.30 -16.43
N PHE A 735 22.73 -3.32 -17.57
CA PHE A 735 22.21 -4.56 -18.16
C PHE A 735 22.41 -4.58 -19.67
N VAL A 736 22.65 -5.77 -20.22
CA VAL A 736 22.73 -6.02 -21.66
C VAL A 736 21.43 -6.67 -22.11
N VAL A 737 20.76 -6.07 -23.09
CA VAL A 737 19.62 -6.68 -23.78
C VAL A 737 20.12 -7.32 -25.08
N LEU A 738 19.88 -8.63 -25.24
CA LEU A 738 20.11 -9.39 -26.47
C LEU A 738 18.79 -9.56 -27.22
N VAL A 739 18.78 -9.34 -28.54
CA VAL A 739 17.56 -9.28 -29.34
C VAL A 739 17.70 -9.87 -30.77
N PRO A 740 16.59 -10.27 -31.41
CA PRO A 740 16.61 -10.77 -32.79
C PRO A 740 16.80 -9.72 -33.88
N SER A 741 16.69 -8.42 -33.59
CA SER A 741 17.02 -7.34 -34.52
C SER A 741 17.37 -6.04 -33.78
N ALA A 742 18.11 -5.13 -34.40
CA ALA A 742 18.41 -3.82 -33.81
C ALA A 742 17.15 -3.00 -33.52
N ASP A 743 16.10 -3.18 -34.33
CA ASP A 743 14.82 -2.50 -34.15
C ASP A 743 14.12 -2.95 -32.86
N ALA A 744 14.27 -4.21 -32.43
CA ALA A 744 13.64 -4.71 -31.18
C ALA A 744 14.20 -4.08 -29.87
N LEU A 745 15.26 -3.25 -29.95
CA LEU A 745 15.76 -2.40 -28.85
C LEU A 745 14.92 -1.11 -28.65
N VAL A 746 14.16 -0.69 -29.66
CA VAL A 746 13.49 0.62 -29.73
C VAL A 746 12.06 0.48 -30.24
N ASN A 747 11.08 1.10 -29.58
CA ASN A 747 9.70 1.09 -30.08
C ASN A 747 9.51 2.13 -31.20
N ALA A 748 10.26 1.99 -32.30
CA ALA A 748 10.47 3.03 -33.31
C ALA A 748 9.18 3.52 -33.97
N ASP A 749 8.16 2.67 -34.12
CA ASP A 749 6.86 3.04 -34.69
C ASP A 749 6.13 4.12 -33.85
N ALA A 750 6.45 4.26 -32.56
CA ALA A 750 5.91 5.31 -31.68
C ALA A 750 6.70 6.63 -31.70
N GLU A 751 7.92 6.70 -32.29
CA GLU A 751 8.79 7.89 -32.20
C GLU A 751 8.11 9.15 -32.76
N ALA A 752 7.48 9.05 -33.93
CA ALA A 752 6.86 10.19 -34.59
C ALA A 752 5.70 10.75 -33.75
N ASN A 753 4.84 9.88 -33.22
CA ASN A 753 3.69 10.25 -32.40
C ASN A 753 4.13 10.90 -31.09
N ALA A 754 5.14 10.34 -30.42
CA ALA A 754 5.71 10.92 -29.20
C ALA A 754 6.29 12.32 -29.44
N ARG A 755 7.06 12.50 -30.52
CA ARG A 755 7.62 13.82 -30.88
C ARG A 755 6.53 14.85 -31.22
N GLU A 756 5.46 14.44 -31.89
CA GLU A 756 4.33 15.31 -32.21
C GLU A 756 3.55 15.70 -30.95
N GLN A 757 3.20 14.73 -30.10
CA GLN A 757 2.45 14.99 -28.86
C GLN A 757 3.24 15.85 -27.86
N ILE A 758 4.55 15.59 -27.68
CA ILE A 758 5.42 16.45 -26.84
C ILE A 758 5.47 17.88 -27.39
N ALA A 759 5.56 18.06 -28.72
CA ALA A 759 5.53 19.38 -29.32
C ALA A 759 4.18 20.08 -29.13
N THR A 760 3.05 19.36 -29.17
CA THR A 760 1.72 19.88 -28.85
C THR A 760 1.65 20.35 -27.40
N VAL A 761 1.97 19.48 -26.42
CA VAL A 761 2.01 19.80 -24.98
C VAL A 761 2.90 21.01 -24.69
N LYS A 762 4.07 21.11 -25.34
CA LYS A 762 4.99 22.24 -25.15
C LYS A 762 4.39 23.58 -25.60
N ASN A 763 3.54 23.58 -26.61
CA ASN A 763 2.77 24.76 -27.03
C ASN A 763 1.58 25.02 -26.10
N GLU A 764 0.85 23.97 -25.70
CA GLU A 764 -0.28 24.06 -24.74
C GLU A 764 0.18 24.62 -23.39
N LEU A 765 1.33 24.20 -22.87
CA LEU A 765 1.97 24.77 -21.68
C LEU A 765 2.24 26.27 -21.82
N ALA A 766 2.72 26.72 -22.98
CA ALA A 766 3.00 28.13 -23.23
C ALA A 766 1.70 28.95 -23.28
N THR A 767 0.69 28.50 -24.03
CA THR A 767 -0.63 29.14 -24.09
C THR A 767 -1.31 29.16 -22.72
N THR A 768 -1.17 28.09 -21.93
CA THR A 768 -1.74 27.98 -20.59
C THR A 768 -1.09 28.95 -19.58
N LYS A 769 0.20 29.28 -19.76
CA LYS A 769 0.87 30.38 -19.02
C LYS A 769 0.45 31.77 -19.51
N ASP A 770 0.30 31.96 -20.83
CA ASP A 770 -0.18 33.23 -21.40
C ASP A 770 -1.64 33.56 -20.97
N GLU A 771 -2.46 32.53 -20.69
CA GLU A 771 -3.81 32.63 -20.13
C GLU A 771 -3.88 32.72 -18.60
N VAL A 772 -2.74 32.77 -17.90
CA VAL A 772 -2.64 32.79 -16.42
C VAL A 772 -3.30 31.56 -15.75
N ARG A 773 -3.29 30.40 -16.44
CA ARG A 773 -3.85 29.13 -15.95
C ARG A 773 -2.82 28.27 -15.21
N GLU A 774 -1.60 28.76 -14.99
CA GLU A 774 -0.61 28.07 -14.16
C GLU A 774 -1.01 27.96 -12.68
N PHE A 775 -2.05 28.67 -12.25
CA PHE A 775 -2.63 28.60 -10.92
C PHE A 775 -3.03 27.18 -10.50
N ALA A 776 -3.64 26.41 -11.41
CA ALA A 776 -4.18 25.09 -11.09
C ALA A 776 -3.08 24.07 -10.72
N ASP A 777 -3.42 23.09 -9.89
CA ASP A 777 -2.50 22.01 -9.49
C ASP A 777 -2.35 20.94 -10.59
N ALA A 778 -3.35 20.82 -11.46
CA ALA A 778 -3.23 20.08 -12.72
C ALA A 778 -2.13 20.67 -13.64
N PHE A 779 -1.92 22.00 -13.62
CA PHE A 779 -0.83 22.61 -14.38
C PHE A 779 0.56 22.13 -13.91
N VAL A 780 0.73 21.97 -12.60
CA VAL A 780 1.96 21.46 -12.01
C VAL A 780 2.20 20.01 -12.42
N SER A 781 1.13 19.20 -12.41
CA SER A 781 1.17 17.83 -12.92
C SER A 781 1.60 17.79 -14.40
N ALA A 782 1.06 18.70 -15.22
CA ALA A 782 1.40 18.80 -16.64
C ALA A 782 2.86 19.22 -16.90
N GLU A 783 3.44 20.14 -16.11
CA GLU A 783 4.88 20.42 -16.19
C GLU A 783 5.71 19.17 -15.89
N VAL A 784 5.37 18.42 -14.84
CA VAL A 784 6.10 17.18 -14.46
C VAL A 784 5.99 16.11 -15.54
N TYR A 785 4.80 15.88 -16.10
CA TYR A 785 4.59 14.87 -17.14
C TYR A 785 5.18 15.28 -18.51
N HIS A 786 5.25 16.58 -18.83
CA HIS A 786 6.03 17.06 -19.97
C HIS A 786 7.52 16.77 -19.80
N ASP A 787 8.10 17.07 -18.63
CA ASP A 787 9.52 16.83 -18.36
C ASP A 787 9.85 15.33 -18.35
N ALA A 788 8.91 14.50 -17.85
CA ALA A 788 8.96 13.04 -17.99
C ALA A 788 8.97 12.60 -19.46
N ALA A 789 8.11 13.20 -20.29
CA ALA A 789 8.01 12.87 -21.71
C ALA A 789 9.28 13.26 -22.49
N GLU A 790 9.90 14.42 -22.23
CA GLU A 790 11.20 14.77 -22.81
C GLU A 790 12.30 13.79 -22.36
N THR A 791 12.29 13.39 -21.09
CA THR A 791 13.25 12.40 -20.52
C THR A 791 13.10 11.02 -21.18
N ALA A 792 11.87 10.52 -21.36
CA ALA A 792 11.59 9.27 -22.07
C ALA A 792 11.92 9.35 -23.57
N LEU A 793 11.77 10.51 -24.19
CA LEU A 793 12.17 10.74 -25.58
C LEU A 793 13.69 10.63 -25.77
N GLU A 794 14.48 11.18 -24.84
CA GLU A 794 15.95 11.06 -24.84
C GLU A 794 16.41 9.61 -24.59
N ALA A 795 15.72 8.88 -23.72
CA ALA A 795 15.98 7.46 -23.45
C ALA A 795 15.55 6.50 -24.60
N ASN A 796 14.86 7.00 -25.63
CA ASN A 796 14.25 6.18 -26.70
C ASN A 796 13.19 5.20 -26.15
N ALA A 797 12.39 5.70 -25.21
CA ALA A 797 11.25 5.03 -24.57
C ALA A 797 9.93 5.60 -25.12
N TYR A 798 9.79 5.57 -26.45
CA TYR A 798 8.78 6.37 -27.17
C TYR A 798 7.31 6.08 -26.79
N GLY A 799 7.00 4.89 -26.25
CA GLY A 799 5.69 4.61 -25.63
C GLY A 799 5.45 5.53 -24.43
N LYS A 800 6.20 5.35 -23.34
CA LYS A 800 6.15 6.22 -22.15
C LYS A 800 6.29 7.71 -22.45
N ALA A 801 7.06 8.07 -23.48
CA ALA A 801 7.18 9.46 -23.94
C ALA A 801 5.88 10.00 -24.56
N PHE A 802 5.14 9.18 -25.31
CA PHE A 802 3.79 9.51 -25.78
C PHE A 802 2.79 9.50 -24.62
N ASP A 803 2.80 8.46 -23.78
CA ASP A 803 1.83 8.28 -22.69
C ASP A 803 1.90 9.45 -21.68
N ALA A 804 3.11 9.80 -21.23
CA ALA A 804 3.31 10.94 -20.33
C ALA A 804 2.92 12.28 -21.01
N ALA A 805 3.14 12.43 -22.32
CA ALA A 805 2.69 13.61 -23.04
C ALA A 805 1.16 13.63 -23.27
N GLN A 806 0.49 12.48 -23.30
CA GLN A 806 -0.97 12.42 -23.27
C GLN A 806 -1.48 12.87 -21.89
N THR A 807 -0.97 12.29 -20.79
CA THR A 807 -1.33 12.70 -19.42
C THR A 807 -1.03 14.17 -19.14
N ALA A 808 0.04 14.73 -19.71
CA ALA A 808 0.33 16.15 -19.63
C ALA A 808 -0.75 17.01 -20.32
N SER A 809 -1.21 16.64 -21.52
CA SER A 809 -2.27 17.35 -22.25
C SER A 809 -3.63 17.22 -21.55
N GLU A 810 -3.96 16.03 -21.03
CA GLU A 810 -5.12 15.79 -20.18
C GLU A 810 -5.11 16.71 -18.95
N LYS A 811 -3.97 16.83 -18.26
CA LYS A 811 -3.80 17.75 -17.11
C LYS A 811 -3.78 19.24 -17.51
N LEU A 812 -3.49 19.59 -18.76
CA LEU A 812 -3.69 20.95 -19.29
C LEU A 812 -5.16 21.25 -19.63
N SER A 813 -5.97 20.23 -19.97
CA SER A 813 -7.42 20.39 -20.11
C SER A 813 -8.10 20.73 -18.77
N GLU A 814 -7.59 20.17 -17.67
CA GLU A 814 -8.01 20.46 -16.29
C GLU A 814 -7.50 21.82 -15.77
N ALA A 815 -6.48 22.41 -16.40
CA ALA A 815 -5.84 23.63 -15.92
C ALA A 815 -6.72 24.87 -16.11
N HIS A 816 -6.87 25.65 -15.04
CA HIS A 816 -7.75 26.81 -14.97
C HIS A 816 -7.04 28.02 -14.34
N ARG A 817 -7.52 29.22 -14.67
CA ARG A 817 -7.08 30.49 -14.06
C ARG A 817 -7.47 30.56 -12.58
N PRO A 818 -6.90 31.48 -11.77
CA PRO A 818 -7.41 31.77 -10.44
C PRO A 818 -8.92 32.06 -10.49
N PRO A 819 -9.73 31.41 -9.64
CA PRO A 819 -11.12 31.78 -9.47
C PRO A 819 -11.26 33.21 -8.91
N VAL A 820 -12.24 33.94 -9.43
CA VAL A 820 -12.69 35.22 -8.94
C VAL A 820 -13.77 34.97 -7.87
N VAL A 821 -13.51 35.44 -6.66
CA VAL A 821 -14.31 35.19 -5.47
C VAL A 821 -14.96 36.50 -5.04
N GLY A 822 -16.23 36.68 -5.41
CA GLY A 822 -17.05 37.77 -4.88
C GLY A 822 -17.47 37.45 -3.45
N ILE A 823 -17.33 38.41 -2.54
CA ILE A 823 -17.88 38.36 -1.19
C ILE A 823 -18.96 39.43 -1.11
N ASP A 824 -20.21 39.00 -0.88
CA ASP A 824 -21.33 39.89 -0.67
C ASP A 824 -21.07 40.75 0.58
N MET A 825 -21.01 42.08 0.38
CA MET A 825 -20.95 43.08 1.43
C MET A 825 -22.22 43.92 1.52
N SER A 826 -23.08 43.96 0.50
CA SER A 826 -24.30 44.79 0.47
C SER A 826 -25.29 44.37 1.56
N HIS A 827 -25.32 43.09 1.90
CA HIS A 827 -26.12 42.52 3.01
C HIS A 827 -25.35 42.34 4.33
N THR A 828 -24.09 42.77 4.40
CA THR A 828 -23.31 42.67 5.64
C THR A 828 -23.67 43.75 6.66
N GLN A 829 -23.14 43.60 7.86
CA GLN A 829 -23.45 44.47 8.99
C GLN A 829 -22.58 45.74 8.93
N GLU A 830 -23.02 46.82 9.60
CA GLU A 830 -22.07 47.73 10.25
C GLU A 830 -21.29 46.92 11.30
N LEU A 831 -20.21 46.26 10.86
CA LEU A 831 -19.38 45.40 11.68
C LEU A 831 -18.57 46.26 12.63
N THR A 832 -19.02 46.40 13.88
CA THR A 832 -18.33 47.13 14.94
C THR A 832 -17.10 46.37 15.48
N PHE A 833 -16.32 45.78 14.59
CA PHE A 833 -14.90 45.52 14.82
C PHE A 833 -14.15 46.82 14.47
N ASP A 834 -13.02 47.09 15.11
CA ASP A 834 -12.25 48.33 14.85
C ASP A 834 -11.38 48.23 13.57
N ASP A 835 -11.59 47.19 12.76
CA ASP A 835 -10.88 46.87 11.52
C ASP A 835 -11.84 46.98 10.32
N ASP A 836 -11.48 47.76 9.29
CA ASP A 836 -12.34 48.11 8.14
C ASP A 836 -12.62 46.93 7.17
N ASP A 837 -11.97 45.77 7.32
CA ASP A 837 -12.19 44.57 6.49
C ASP A 837 -12.14 43.28 7.36
N PRO A 838 -13.28 42.59 7.57
CA PRO A 838 -13.34 41.36 8.36
C PRO A 838 -12.79 40.13 7.61
N PHE A 839 -12.65 40.21 6.28
CA PHE A 839 -12.16 39.15 5.41
C PHE A 839 -10.69 39.32 5.03
N ALA A 840 -10.02 40.40 5.45
CA ALA A 840 -8.58 40.58 5.23
C ALA A 840 -7.75 39.33 5.57
N PRO A 841 -7.99 38.59 6.67
CA PRO A 841 -7.22 37.37 6.95
C PRO A 841 -7.52 36.22 5.98
N LEU A 842 -8.74 36.11 5.45
CA LEU A 842 -9.10 35.16 4.40
C LEU A 842 -8.34 35.52 3.11
N ARG A 843 -8.37 36.80 2.72
CA ARG A 843 -7.73 37.32 1.51
C ARG A 843 -6.20 37.26 1.60
N ASP A 844 -5.61 37.44 2.78
CA ASP A 844 -4.16 37.28 3.01
C ASP A 844 -3.75 35.80 2.97
N THR A 845 -4.49 34.92 3.66
CA THR A 845 -4.21 33.46 3.72
C THR A 845 -4.36 32.79 2.35
N PHE A 846 -5.35 33.21 1.57
CA PHE A 846 -5.67 32.69 0.24
C PHE A 846 -5.35 33.71 -0.87
N SER A 847 -4.29 34.49 -0.69
CA SER A 847 -3.90 35.61 -1.58
C SER A 847 -3.55 35.23 -3.04
N GLN A 848 -3.63 33.94 -3.38
CA GLN A 848 -3.59 33.42 -4.74
C GLN A 848 -4.93 33.56 -5.53
N TYR A 849 -6.07 33.83 -4.88
CA TYR A 849 -7.38 34.03 -5.52
C TYR A 849 -7.73 35.53 -5.72
N ASP A 850 -8.53 35.89 -6.74
CA ASP A 850 -9.00 37.28 -6.94
C ASP A 850 -10.24 37.57 -6.08
N PHE A 851 -10.05 38.10 -4.88
CA PHE A 851 -11.15 38.44 -3.97
C PHE A 851 -11.72 39.84 -4.21
N ARG A 852 -13.03 39.91 -4.46
CA ARG A 852 -13.78 41.15 -4.71
C ARG A 852 -14.83 41.37 -3.63
N MET A 853 -14.81 42.54 -3.00
CA MET A 853 -15.83 42.94 -2.02
C MET A 853 -16.98 43.63 -2.75
N LEU A 854 -18.21 43.17 -2.57
CA LEU A 854 -19.37 43.60 -3.37
C LEU A 854 -20.33 44.47 -2.53
N ASP A 855 -20.17 45.79 -2.59
CA ASP A 855 -21.07 46.77 -1.94
C ASP A 855 -22.50 46.78 -2.54
N SER A 856 -22.64 46.21 -3.73
CA SER A 856 -23.86 45.81 -4.44
C SER A 856 -23.47 44.75 -5.47
N TRP A 857 -24.43 44.00 -6.02
CA TRP A 857 -24.17 43.13 -7.15
C TRP A 857 -25.41 42.99 -8.06
N SER A 858 -25.15 42.65 -9.31
CA SER A 858 -26.10 42.52 -10.41
C SER A 858 -25.63 41.43 -11.38
N GLU A 859 -26.48 40.97 -12.29
CA GLU A 859 -26.15 40.00 -13.35
C GLU A 859 -24.77 40.28 -13.98
N SER A 860 -24.54 41.52 -14.44
CA SER A 860 -23.27 41.95 -15.06
C SER A 860 -22.05 42.05 -14.12
N GLU A 861 -22.25 42.00 -12.81
CA GLU A 861 -21.16 41.93 -11.82
C GLU A 861 -20.88 40.47 -11.43
N LEU A 862 -21.91 39.60 -11.42
CA LEU A 862 -21.79 38.15 -11.23
C LEU A 862 -21.19 37.43 -12.45
N ASP A 863 -21.41 37.95 -13.66
CA ASP A 863 -20.75 37.53 -14.90
C ASP A 863 -19.23 37.37 -14.73
N GLU A 864 -18.60 38.35 -14.05
CA GLU A 864 -17.15 38.40 -13.83
C GLU A 864 -16.64 37.51 -12.68
N LEU A 865 -17.54 36.86 -11.91
CA LEU A 865 -17.20 35.98 -10.79
C LEU A 865 -17.17 34.50 -11.21
N ASP A 866 -16.53 33.67 -10.39
CA ASP A 866 -16.69 32.21 -10.43
C ASP A 866 -17.37 31.69 -9.15
N ILE A 867 -17.08 32.33 -8.01
CA ILE A 867 -17.72 32.04 -6.72
C ILE A 867 -18.37 33.31 -6.17
N LEU A 868 -19.64 33.22 -5.77
CA LEU A 868 -20.30 34.20 -4.90
C LEU A 868 -20.37 33.65 -3.48
N VAL A 869 -19.75 34.33 -2.52
CA VAL A 869 -19.75 33.99 -1.10
C VAL A 869 -20.71 34.92 -0.36
N VAL A 870 -21.75 34.35 0.26
CA VAL A 870 -22.75 35.10 1.04
C VAL A 870 -22.50 34.87 2.54
N PRO A 871 -21.91 35.84 3.26
CA PRO A 871 -21.65 35.74 4.70
C PRO A 871 -22.91 36.05 5.54
N PRO A 872 -23.02 35.57 6.79
CA PRO A 872 -24.27 35.60 7.54
C PRO A 872 -24.61 36.99 8.10
N ALA A 873 -25.84 37.44 7.82
CA ALA A 873 -26.52 38.42 8.67
C ALA A 873 -26.78 37.80 10.07
N LEU A 874 -25.90 38.10 11.03
CA LEU A 874 -26.02 37.64 12.41
C LEU A 874 -27.22 38.35 13.09
N ALA A 875 -28.38 37.70 13.13
CA ALA A 875 -29.64 38.28 13.62
C ALA A 875 -29.53 38.83 15.05
N PHE A 876 -28.68 38.23 15.91
CA PHE A 876 -28.44 38.72 17.27
C PHE A 876 -27.77 40.11 17.35
N ARG A 877 -27.23 40.62 16.24
CA ARG A 877 -26.73 42.01 16.07
C ARG A 877 -27.72 42.93 15.33
N ARG A 878 -28.88 42.41 14.89
CA ARG A 878 -29.92 43.11 14.09
C ARG A 878 -29.50 43.49 12.66
N ALA A 879 -28.52 42.80 12.08
CA ALA A 879 -28.45 42.75 10.62
C ALA A 879 -29.63 41.92 10.10
N GLN A 880 -30.12 42.25 8.90
CA GLN A 880 -31.16 41.52 8.21
C GLN A 880 -30.75 41.30 6.77
N PHE A 881 -31.09 40.16 6.20
CA PHE A 881 -30.99 39.97 4.76
C PHE A 881 -32.22 40.61 4.09
N LEU A 882 -32.00 41.37 3.03
CA LEU A 882 -33.03 42.16 2.35
C LEU A 882 -32.89 42.06 0.82
N PHE A 883 -32.48 40.88 0.33
CA PHE A 883 -32.32 40.58 -1.09
C PHE A 883 -33.57 41.02 -1.88
N LEU A 884 -33.34 41.75 -2.96
CA LEU A 884 -34.36 42.13 -3.92
C LEU A 884 -34.70 40.95 -4.85
N GLU A 885 -35.89 40.98 -5.42
CA GLU A 885 -36.34 40.02 -6.46
C GLU A 885 -35.31 39.99 -7.62
N GLU A 886 -34.80 41.17 -8.03
CA GLU A 886 -33.75 41.35 -9.03
C GLU A 886 -32.37 40.77 -8.63
N GLU A 887 -32.06 40.67 -7.33
CA GLU A 887 -30.81 40.05 -6.84
C GLU A 887 -30.93 38.52 -6.75
N VAL A 888 -32.12 38.00 -6.39
CA VAL A 888 -32.38 36.55 -6.40
C VAL A 888 -32.40 36.03 -7.84
N GLU A 889 -33.06 36.71 -8.78
CA GLU A 889 -33.03 36.36 -10.21
C GLU A 889 -31.58 36.38 -10.76
N ALA A 890 -30.76 37.37 -10.36
CA ALA A 890 -29.35 37.42 -10.76
C ALA A 890 -28.52 36.27 -10.18
N ALA A 891 -28.75 35.88 -8.92
CA ALA A 891 -28.05 34.76 -8.30
C ALA A 891 -28.47 33.40 -8.89
N GLU A 892 -29.75 33.23 -9.22
CA GLU A 892 -30.27 32.04 -9.91
C GLU A 892 -29.61 31.91 -11.30
N SER A 893 -29.68 32.96 -12.12
CA SER A 893 -29.04 33.03 -13.44
C SER A 893 -27.53 32.77 -13.39
N PHE A 894 -26.82 33.39 -12.42
CA PHE A 894 -25.38 33.18 -12.22
C PHE A 894 -25.03 31.72 -11.95
N VAL A 895 -25.83 31.00 -11.15
CA VAL A 895 -25.61 29.57 -10.87
C VAL A 895 -26.05 28.72 -12.07
N GLU A 896 -27.16 29.04 -12.74
CA GLU A 896 -27.57 28.32 -13.96
C GLU A 896 -26.49 28.35 -15.05
N ASP A 897 -25.85 29.50 -15.28
CA ASP A 897 -24.73 29.71 -16.22
C ASP A 897 -23.36 29.19 -15.72
N GLY A 898 -23.35 28.35 -14.68
CA GLY A 898 -22.15 27.66 -14.20
C GLY A 898 -21.44 28.28 -12.99
N GLY A 899 -21.96 29.36 -12.41
CA GLY A 899 -21.42 29.96 -11.20
C GLY A 899 -21.58 29.08 -9.95
N SER A 900 -20.75 29.32 -8.94
CA SER A 900 -20.86 28.65 -7.64
C SER A 900 -21.30 29.59 -6.52
N LEU A 901 -22.34 29.20 -5.78
CA LEU A 901 -22.87 29.94 -4.64
C LEU A 901 -22.49 29.26 -3.32
N LEU A 902 -21.75 29.96 -2.46
CA LEU A 902 -21.35 29.51 -1.12
C LEU A 902 -22.03 30.36 -0.04
N VAL A 903 -23.09 29.82 0.58
CA VAL A 903 -23.85 30.51 1.65
C VAL A 903 -23.34 30.07 3.01
N LEU A 904 -22.90 31.03 3.82
CA LEU A 904 -22.23 30.80 5.09
C LEU A 904 -23.12 31.22 6.27
N ALA A 905 -23.36 30.32 7.22
CA ALA A 905 -24.29 30.54 8.33
C ALA A 905 -23.61 30.57 9.70
N ARG A 906 -24.16 31.31 10.67
CA ARG A 906 -23.74 31.26 12.08
C ARG A 906 -24.75 31.93 13.02
N GLY A 907 -24.89 31.40 14.24
CA GLY A 907 -25.43 32.14 15.39
C GLY A 907 -26.95 32.36 15.39
N GLY A 908 -27.69 31.64 14.54
CA GLY A 908 -29.03 32.02 14.13
C GLY A 908 -28.95 33.09 13.05
N VAL A 909 -29.24 32.68 11.82
CA VAL A 909 -29.26 33.59 10.66
C VAL A 909 -30.63 34.27 10.60
N ASP A 910 -30.65 35.52 10.12
CA ASP A 910 -31.90 36.24 9.83
C ASP A 910 -32.70 35.53 8.71
N ASP A 911 -34.03 35.49 8.84
CA ASP A 911 -34.91 34.73 7.97
C ASP A 911 -35.01 35.28 6.54
N GLY A 912 -34.44 36.48 6.28
CA GLY A 912 -34.24 36.97 4.92
C GLY A 912 -33.27 36.12 4.07
N ILE A 913 -32.44 35.24 4.66
CA ILE A 913 -31.59 34.33 3.85
C ILE A 913 -32.41 33.26 3.13
N ASP A 914 -33.54 32.84 3.71
CA ASP A 914 -34.42 31.83 3.12
C ASP A 914 -34.95 32.35 1.76
N VAL A 915 -35.06 33.68 1.56
CA VAL A 915 -35.48 34.28 0.29
C VAL A 915 -34.50 33.99 -0.86
N LEU A 916 -33.21 33.85 -0.56
CA LEU A 916 -32.19 33.46 -1.55
C LEU A 916 -32.06 31.93 -1.63
N THR A 917 -32.14 31.22 -0.50
CA THR A 917 -31.88 29.76 -0.50
C THR A 917 -33.08 28.92 -0.92
N GLU A 918 -34.33 29.36 -0.68
CA GLU A 918 -35.54 28.61 -1.08
C GLU A 918 -35.66 28.47 -2.60
N THR A 919 -35.13 29.42 -3.39
CA THR A 919 -34.98 29.33 -4.86
C THR A 919 -34.22 28.07 -5.27
N PHE A 920 -33.14 27.76 -4.55
CA PHE A 920 -32.32 26.57 -4.74
C PHE A 920 -32.82 25.35 -3.96
N GLY A 921 -34.04 25.40 -3.40
CA GLY A 921 -34.64 24.31 -2.62
C GLY A 921 -34.06 24.11 -1.22
N PHE A 922 -33.34 25.10 -0.68
CA PHE A 922 -32.65 25.05 0.61
C PHE A 922 -33.25 26.00 1.66
N ARG A 923 -33.15 25.64 2.94
CA ARG A 923 -33.57 26.50 4.06
C ARG A 923 -32.66 26.34 5.28
N PHE A 924 -32.39 27.43 6.00
CA PHE A 924 -31.78 27.34 7.33
C PHE A 924 -32.82 27.19 8.45
N GLN A 925 -32.46 26.49 9.52
CA GLN A 925 -33.30 26.28 10.72
C GLN A 925 -33.50 27.55 11.58
N GLY A 926 -32.97 28.71 11.15
CA GLY A 926 -33.03 30.02 11.84
C GLY A 926 -32.37 30.08 13.23
N ARG A 927 -31.97 28.95 13.81
CA ARG A 927 -31.58 28.78 15.21
C ARG A 927 -30.17 28.21 15.31
N PRO A 928 -29.29 28.74 16.18
CA PRO A 928 -27.96 28.17 16.37
C PRO A 928 -28.02 26.88 17.19
N VAL A 929 -27.08 25.98 16.93
CA VAL A 929 -26.83 24.82 17.77
C VAL A 929 -25.94 25.19 18.95
N VAL A 930 -26.32 24.72 20.13
CA VAL A 930 -25.47 24.68 21.32
C VAL A 930 -25.21 23.22 21.67
N PHE A 931 -23.95 22.93 22.00
CA PHE A 931 -23.50 21.65 22.54
C PHE A 931 -23.33 21.78 24.06
N PRO A 932 -23.57 20.72 24.86
CA PRO A 932 -23.29 20.69 26.29
C PRO A 932 -21.87 21.12 26.68
N GLU A 933 -21.71 21.52 27.95
CA GLU A 933 -20.39 21.86 28.49
C GLU A 933 -19.55 20.59 28.69
N GLY A 934 -18.56 20.41 27.81
CA GLY A 934 -17.67 19.24 27.78
C GLY A 934 -17.80 18.38 26.53
N GLU A 935 -18.88 18.51 25.75
CA GLU A 935 -19.09 17.69 24.55
C GLU A 935 -18.21 18.11 23.36
N ARG A 936 -17.83 17.12 22.54
CA ARG A 936 -17.12 17.31 21.27
C ARG A 936 -18.03 18.11 20.33
N ARG A 937 -17.55 19.30 19.91
CA ARG A 937 -18.23 20.17 18.91
C ARG A 937 -17.80 19.85 17.48
N GLN A 938 -17.03 18.77 17.34
CA GLN A 938 -16.39 18.26 16.14
C GLN A 938 -17.26 17.17 15.54
N VAL A 939 -17.44 17.23 14.22
CA VAL A 939 -18.24 16.30 13.42
C VAL A 939 -17.33 15.69 12.35
N GLU A 940 -17.27 14.36 12.26
CA GLU A 940 -16.62 13.68 11.13
C GLU A 940 -17.42 13.96 9.83
N PRO A 941 -16.78 14.22 8.67
CA PRO A 941 -17.50 14.35 7.40
C PRO A 941 -18.27 13.07 7.04
N THR A 942 -19.50 13.20 6.59
CA THR A 942 -20.34 12.08 6.11
C THR A 942 -19.84 11.50 4.79
N HIS A 943 -19.12 12.31 4.01
CA HIS A 943 -18.43 11.93 2.78
C HIS A 943 -16.97 12.42 2.82
N PRO A 944 -16.02 11.66 3.42
CA PRO A 944 -14.61 12.06 3.54
C PRO A 944 -13.83 11.96 2.21
N ASP A 945 -14.42 11.31 1.22
CA ASP A 945 -13.97 11.09 -0.17
C ASP A 945 -14.35 12.24 -1.12
N HIS A 946 -15.47 12.91 -0.86
CA HIS A 946 -16.01 13.98 -1.69
C HIS A 946 -15.07 15.22 -1.73
N LEU A 947 -14.91 15.84 -2.90
CA LEU A 947 -13.85 16.84 -3.13
C LEU A 947 -13.89 18.06 -2.18
N LEU A 948 -15.06 18.48 -1.72
CA LEU A 948 -15.21 19.55 -0.73
C LEU A 948 -14.71 19.18 0.68
N THR A 949 -14.70 17.90 1.03
CA THR A 949 -14.40 17.38 2.38
C THR A 949 -13.13 16.53 2.44
N ARG A 950 -12.51 16.22 1.29
CA ARG A 950 -11.26 15.43 1.20
C ARG A 950 -10.17 15.95 2.12
N GLY A 951 -9.62 15.04 2.93
CA GLY A 951 -8.54 15.32 3.88
C GLY A 951 -8.96 16.07 5.16
N VAL A 952 -10.25 16.36 5.34
CA VAL A 952 -10.77 16.95 6.58
C VAL A 952 -11.10 15.82 7.56
N SER A 953 -10.50 15.82 8.75
CA SER A 953 -10.79 14.79 9.77
C SER A 953 -12.02 15.10 10.63
N GLU A 954 -12.34 16.39 10.77
CA GLU A 954 -13.35 16.92 11.68
C GLU A 954 -13.73 18.35 11.25
N ILE A 955 -14.99 18.73 11.47
CA ILE A 955 -15.51 20.09 11.29
C ILE A 955 -16.18 20.55 12.58
N THR A 956 -15.87 21.77 13.05
CA THR A 956 -16.31 22.30 14.35
C THR A 956 -17.49 23.25 14.18
N PHE A 957 -18.69 22.84 14.60
CA PHE A 957 -19.95 23.58 14.39
C PHE A 957 -20.43 24.41 15.60
N GLN A 958 -19.51 24.96 16.40
CA GLN A 958 -19.85 25.77 17.57
C GLN A 958 -20.66 27.03 17.22
N LEU A 959 -21.92 27.09 17.66
CA LEU A 959 -22.89 28.12 17.27
C LEU A 959 -23.12 28.19 15.75
N GLY A 960 -22.99 27.06 15.07
CA GLY A 960 -23.43 26.92 13.68
C GLY A 960 -24.95 26.94 13.57
N THR A 961 -25.48 27.22 12.38
CA THR A 961 -26.92 27.17 12.07
C THR A 961 -27.18 26.00 11.12
N PRO A 962 -28.04 25.02 11.48
CA PRO A 962 -28.29 23.85 10.64
C PRO A 962 -29.21 24.14 9.46
N ILE A 963 -29.18 23.24 8.48
CA ILE A 963 -29.99 23.25 7.27
C ILE A 963 -31.26 22.42 7.57
N ALA A 964 -32.43 23.03 7.37
CA ALA A 964 -33.73 22.46 7.73
C ALA A 964 -34.46 21.82 6.54
N GLU A 965 -34.29 22.38 5.35
CA GLU A 965 -34.85 21.89 4.09
C GLU A 965 -33.72 21.91 3.04
N ARG A 966 -33.69 20.92 2.15
CA ARG A 966 -32.70 20.75 1.08
C ARG A 966 -33.30 19.94 -0.08
N PRO A 967 -32.76 20.04 -1.32
CA PRO A 967 -33.14 19.16 -2.43
C PRO A 967 -32.87 17.69 -2.10
N ALA A 968 -33.63 16.75 -2.67
CA ALA A 968 -33.49 15.32 -2.34
C ALA A 968 -32.19 14.71 -2.88
N GLU A 969 -31.73 15.24 -4.00
CA GLU A 969 -30.50 14.96 -4.75
C GLU A 969 -29.23 15.54 -4.10
N SER A 970 -29.36 16.37 -3.07
CA SER A 970 -28.23 17.09 -2.46
C SER A 970 -27.33 16.19 -1.61
N THR A 971 -26.01 16.29 -1.83
CA THR A 971 -25.00 15.57 -1.04
C THR A 971 -24.75 16.26 0.29
N VAL A 972 -25.07 15.57 1.37
CA VAL A 972 -24.72 15.99 2.74
C VAL A 972 -23.27 15.64 3.03
N LEU A 973 -22.50 16.63 3.46
CA LEU A 973 -21.06 16.55 3.70
C LEU A 973 -20.69 16.50 5.19
N ALA A 974 -21.57 16.98 6.07
CA ALA A 974 -21.50 16.76 7.51
C ALA A 974 -22.86 17.01 8.19
N SER A 975 -23.20 16.18 9.17
CA SER A 975 -24.40 16.31 10.02
C SER A 975 -24.04 16.05 11.49
N ILE A 976 -24.77 16.65 12.43
CA ILE A 976 -24.58 16.36 13.85
C ILE A 976 -24.92 14.88 14.12
N PRO A 977 -24.11 14.13 14.89
CA PRO A 977 -24.41 12.73 15.24
C PRO A 977 -25.82 12.54 15.84
N GLU A 978 -26.48 11.41 15.53
CA GLU A 978 -27.83 11.11 16.02
C GLU A 978 -27.90 10.87 17.54
N ASP A 979 -26.77 10.61 18.19
CA ASP A 979 -26.59 10.40 19.63
C ASP A 979 -26.16 11.67 20.40
N SER A 980 -25.89 12.79 19.73
CA SER A 980 -25.44 14.03 20.38
C SER A 980 -26.54 14.70 21.19
N ASP A 981 -26.23 15.19 22.40
CA ASP A 981 -27.18 15.91 23.25
C ASP A 981 -27.27 17.43 22.91
N ALA A 982 -26.75 17.81 21.74
CA ALA A 982 -26.83 19.14 21.15
C ALA A 982 -28.29 19.60 20.90
N TRP A 983 -28.55 20.90 20.95
CA TRP A 983 -29.91 21.45 20.86
C TRP A 983 -30.02 22.78 20.10
N PHE A 984 -31.21 23.05 19.55
CA PHE A 984 -31.53 24.32 18.91
C PHE A 984 -31.80 25.40 19.97
N HIS A 985 -30.97 26.44 20.03
CA HIS A 985 -31.07 27.46 21.06
C HIS A 985 -32.14 28.53 20.78
N GLN A 986 -32.84 28.97 21.82
CA GLN A 986 -33.97 29.92 21.77
C GLN A 986 -33.91 31.02 22.85
N GLU A 987 -33.47 30.73 24.08
CA GLU A 987 -33.56 31.68 25.21
C GLU A 987 -32.23 31.93 25.94
N ARG A 988 -31.81 33.20 26.08
CA ARG A 988 -30.57 33.53 26.82
C ARG A 988 -30.66 33.09 28.30
N PRO A 989 -29.60 32.50 28.88
CA PRO A 989 -28.22 32.46 28.38
C PRO A 989 -27.87 31.26 27.48
N LEU A 990 -26.86 31.47 26.62
CA LEU A 990 -26.27 30.52 25.63
C LEU A 990 -25.67 29.22 26.21
N GLN A 991 -25.93 28.89 27.48
CA GLN A 991 -25.25 27.83 28.23
C GLN A 991 -26.23 26.94 29.03
N SER A 992 -27.54 27.19 28.93
CA SER A 992 -28.56 26.40 29.63
C SER A 992 -29.62 25.92 28.65
N ARG A 993 -29.73 24.61 28.45
CA ARG A 993 -30.85 23.98 27.74
C ARG A 993 -32.13 24.15 28.52
N SER A 994 -33.21 24.53 27.85
CA SER A 994 -34.57 24.62 28.41
C SER A 994 -35.46 23.50 27.90
N ASP A 995 -36.52 23.17 28.65
CA ASP A 995 -37.52 22.16 28.28
C ASP A 995 -38.26 22.45 26.95
N ALA A 996 -38.08 23.65 26.40
CA ALA A 996 -38.67 24.10 25.12
C ALA A 996 -37.71 24.00 23.92
N GLU A 997 -36.45 23.58 24.13
CA GLU A 997 -35.43 23.46 23.10
C GLU A 997 -35.28 22.01 22.62
N GLY A 998 -35.64 21.77 21.36
CA GLY A 998 -35.51 20.47 20.70
C GLY A 998 -34.04 20.08 20.45
N SER A 999 -33.79 18.77 20.39
CA SER A 999 -32.47 18.24 19.99
C SER A 999 -32.13 18.66 18.56
N ALA A 1000 -30.83 18.89 18.32
CA ALA A 1000 -30.23 19.13 17.02
C ALA A 1000 -29.46 17.90 16.50
N ALA A 1001 -29.51 16.76 17.20
CA ALA A 1001 -29.00 15.48 16.72
C ALA A 1001 -29.54 15.15 15.31
N GLY A 1002 -28.69 14.58 14.45
CA GLY A 1002 -29.03 14.27 13.06
C GLY A 1002 -29.23 15.48 12.13
N SER A 1003 -28.99 16.72 12.59
CA SER A 1003 -29.22 17.91 11.74
C SER A 1003 -28.07 18.12 10.75
N ASP A 1004 -28.41 18.39 9.48
CA ASP A 1004 -27.43 18.65 8.43
C ASP A 1004 -26.75 20.01 8.62
N MET A 1005 -25.42 20.03 8.53
CA MET A 1005 -24.57 21.20 8.82
C MET A 1005 -23.75 21.67 7.63
N TYR A 1006 -23.51 20.80 6.65
CA TYR A 1006 -22.79 21.11 5.42
C TYR A 1006 -23.41 20.30 4.28
N VAL A 1007 -23.91 20.97 3.24
CA VAL A 1007 -24.58 20.33 2.10
C VAL A 1007 -24.19 21.04 0.80
N THR A 1008 -24.12 20.29 -0.30
CA THR A 1008 -23.96 20.80 -1.67
C THR A 1008 -25.01 20.19 -2.61
N ALA A 1009 -25.33 20.89 -3.70
CA ALA A 1009 -26.13 20.37 -4.80
C ALA A 1009 -25.76 21.07 -6.12
N SER A 1010 -25.86 20.35 -7.23
CA SER A 1010 -25.79 20.94 -8.58
C SER A 1010 -27.07 21.73 -8.88
N HIS A 1011 -26.98 22.82 -9.64
CA HIS A 1011 -28.13 23.61 -10.10
C HIS A 1011 -27.78 24.29 -11.43
N GLY A 1012 -28.54 23.99 -12.50
CA GLY A 1012 -28.09 24.27 -13.87
C GLY A 1012 -26.73 23.64 -14.17
N ASP A 1013 -25.82 24.39 -14.80
CA ASP A 1013 -24.43 23.98 -15.00
C ASP A 1013 -23.52 24.31 -13.79
N GLY A 1014 -24.06 24.94 -12.74
CA GLY A 1014 -23.33 25.40 -11.55
C GLY A 1014 -23.67 24.65 -10.26
N ARG A 1015 -23.27 25.21 -9.10
CA ARG A 1015 -23.33 24.53 -7.80
C ARG A 1015 -23.68 25.44 -6.62
N VAL A 1016 -24.58 24.97 -5.77
CA VAL A 1016 -25.01 25.64 -4.54
C VAL A 1016 -24.49 24.87 -3.33
N THR A 1017 -23.88 25.58 -2.38
CA THR A 1017 -23.24 24.98 -1.21
C THR A 1017 -23.57 25.78 0.04
N LEU A 1018 -24.23 25.15 1.01
CA LEU A 1018 -24.58 25.74 2.30
C LEU A 1018 -23.65 25.21 3.38
N PHE A 1019 -22.95 26.10 4.07
CA PHE A 1019 -22.06 25.75 5.18
C PHE A 1019 -22.49 26.41 6.48
N GLY A 1020 -22.90 25.59 7.44
CA GLY A 1020 -23.46 25.98 8.73
C GLY A 1020 -22.52 26.74 9.68
N MET A 1021 -21.28 27.07 9.28
CA MET A 1021 -20.27 27.69 10.15
C MET A 1021 -19.38 28.73 9.46
N HIS A 1022 -19.81 29.99 9.50
CA HIS A 1022 -19.06 31.13 8.95
C HIS A 1022 -17.69 31.40 9.61
N SER A 1023 -17.46 31.03 10.87
CA SER A 1023 -16.22 31.47 11.56
C SER A 1023 -14.92 30.92 10.95
N TYR A 1024 -15.07 29.93 10.07
CA TYR A 1024 -14.00 29.38 9.25
C TYR A 1024 -13.41 30.42 8.26
N HIS A 1025 -14.16 31.47 7.93
CA HIS A 1025 -13.81 32.46 6.90
C HIS A 1025 -13.32 33.81 7.48
N LEU A 1026 -13.11 33.88 8.79
CA LEU A 1026 -12.74 35.11 9.52
C LEU A 1026 -11.40 34.97 10.30
N LEU A 1027 -10.59 33.96 9.98
CA LEU A 1027 -9.51 33.45 10.84
C LEU A 1027 -8.50 34.49 11.35
N PRO A 1028 -8.23 34.50 12.67
CA PRO A 1028 -6.86 34.57 13.15
C PRO A 1028 -6.57 33.39 14.09
N ASP A 1029 -5.74 32.48 13.60
CA ASP A 1029 -5.20 31.29 14.28
C ASP A 1029 -6.17 30.14 14.68
N TRP A 1030 -5.53 28.99 15.00
CA TRP A 1030 -5.96 27.89 15.89
C TRP A 1030 -6.54 26.57 15.34
N LEU A 1031 -7.07 26.43 14.12
CA LEU A 1031 -7.54 25.11 13.61
C LEU A 1031 -7.22 24.84 12.13
N ARG A 1032 -6.27 23.93 11.87
CA ARG A 1032 -5.82 23.53 10.51
C ARG A 1032 -6.92 22.97 9.59
N ASN A 1033 -7.91 22.31 10.19
CA ASN A 1033 -9.04 21.77 9.45
C ASN A 1033 -9.89 22.88 8.80
N VAL A 1034 -9.86 24.11 9.35
CA VAL A 1034 -10.48 25.28 8.74
C VAL A 1034 -9.82 25.60 7.40
N GLU A 1035 -8.50 25.75 7.41
CA GLU A 1035 -7.69 26.06 6.23
C GLU A 1035 -7.95 25.04 5.11
N LYS A 1036 -8.05 23.74 5.43
CA LYS A 1036 -8.37 22.70 4.44
C LYS A 1036 -9.82 22.72 3.95
N VAL A 1037 -10.82 22.97 4.82
CA VAL A 1037 -12.23 23.13 4.41
C VAL A 1037 -12.38 24.32 3.46
N VAL A 1038 -11.83 25.49 3.81
CA VAL A 1038 -11.91 26.71 3.00
C VAL A 1038 -11.10 26.56 1.70
N SER A 1039 -9.92 25.94 1.76
CA SER A 1039 -9.12 25.62 0.58
C SER A 1039 -9.88 24.70 -0.38
N ASN A 1040 -10.53 23.64 0.12
CA ASN A 1040 -11.38 22.79 -0.71
C ASN A 1040 -12.58 23.56 -1.28
N GLN A 1041 -13.25 24.40 -0.48
CA GLN A 1041 -14.39 25.22 -0.95
C GLN A 1041 -13.99 26.15 -2.10
N LEU A 1042 -12.92 26.93 -1.94
CA LEU A 1042 -12.46 27.86 -2.98
C LEU A 1042 -11.87 27.15 -4.21
N SER A 1043 -11.17 26.02 -4.01
CA SER A 1043 -10.55 25.25 -5.08
C SER A 1043 -11.57 24.49 -5.93
N VAL A 1044 -12.48 23.73 -5.30
CA VAL A 1044 -13.41 22.84 -6.00
C VAL A 1044 -14.46 23.66 -6.73
N LEU A 1045 -15.21 24.51 -6.02
CA LEU A 1045 -16.27 25.35 -6.58
C LEU A 1045 -15.72 26.28 -7.68
N GLY A 1046 -14.55 26.87 -7.45
CA GLY A 1046 -13.87 27.71 -8.44
C GLY A 1046 -13.40 26.93 -9.67
N SER A 1047 -12.90 25.70 -9.50
CA SER A 1047 -12.52 24.85 -10.63
C SER A 1047 -13.73 24.36 -11.44
N GLU A 1048 -14.86 24.06 -10.79
CA GLU A 1048 -16.12 23.72 -11.46
C GLU A 1048 -16.60 24.91 -12.27
N ALA A 1049 -16.74 26.09 -11.64
CA ALA A 1049 -17.31 27.27 -12.29
C ALA A 1049 -16.48 27.79 -13.46
N VAL A 1050 -15.13 27.81 -13.35
CA VAL A 1050 -14.27 28.18 -14.48
C VAL A 1050 -14.38 27.17 -15.64
N ARG A 1051 -14.59 25.88 -15.36
CA ARG A 1051 -14.78 24.84 -16.40
C ARG A 1051 -16.18 24.89 -17.04
N ALA A 1052 -17.22 25.14 -16.26
CA ALA A 1052 -18.60 25.32 -16.74
C ALA A 1052 -18.69 26.54 -17.66
N LYS A 1053 -18.33 27.74 -17.17
CA LYS A 1053 -18.33 28.98 -17.96
C LYS A 1053 -17.46 28.88 -19.23
N ARG A 1054 -16.32 28.18 -19.18
CA ARG A 1054 -15.49 27.91 -20.36
C ARG A 1054 -16.22 27.02 -21.38
N SER A 1055 -16.87 25.95 -20.94
CA SER A 1055 -17.61 25.03 -21.81
C SER A 1055 -18.73 25.74 -22.57
N SER A 1056 -19.47 26.62 -21.89
CA SER A 1056 -20.52 27.45 -22.50
C SER A 1056 -19.97 28.48 -23.50
N GLN A 1057 -18.76 29.02 -23.28
CA GLN A 1057 -18.07 29.87 -24.25
C GLN A 1057 -17.58 29.10 -25.48
N GLU A 1058 -17.06 27.88 -25.34
CA GLU A 1058 -16.65 27.03 -26.47
C GLU A 1058 -17.87 26.54 -27.30
N ALA A 1059 -18.98 26.20 -26.62
CA ALA A 1059 -20.25 25.83 -27.26
C ALA A 1059 -20.86 26.98 -28.08
N THR A 1060 -20.82 28.22 -27.57
CA THR A 1060 -21.38 29.39 -28.26
C THR A 1060 -20.48 29.96 -29.37
N THR A 1061 -19.16 29.77 -29.28
CA THR A 1061 -18.22 30.24 -30.32
C THR A 1061 -18.05 29.27 -31.50
N THR A 1062 -18.45 28.01 -31.36
CA THR A 1062 -18.44 27.01 -32.44
C THR A 1062 -19.30 27.47 -33.64
N PRO A 1063 -18.70 27.81 -34.80
CA PRO A 1063 -19.45 28.42 -35.89
C PRO A 1063 -20.42 27.44 -36.53
N ASN A 1064 -21.68 27.86 -36.74
CA ASN A 1064 -22.70 27.13 -37.52
C ASN A 1064 -22.39 27.16 -39.04
N GLY A 1065 -21.16 26.78 -39.40
CA GLY A 1065 -20.58 26.83 -40.73
C GLY A 1065 -20.91 25.61 -41.56
N THR A 1066 -22.19 25.45 -41.93
CA THR A 1066 -22.65 24.39 -42.84
C THR A 1066 -22.02 24.51 -44.23
N GLN A 1067 -20.80 23.98 -44.40
CA GLN A 1067 -20.13 23.91 -45.70
C GLN A 1067 -20.84 22.91 -46.60
N SER A 1068 -21.72 23.42 -47.46
CA SER A 1068 -22.37 22.66 -48.52
C SER A 1068 -21.35 22.21 -49.57
N SER A 1069 -20.82 21.00 -49.40
CA SER A 1069 -19.84 20.35 -50.28
C SER A 1069 -20.46 19.87 -51.61
N THR A 1070 -20.96 20.81 -52.40
CA THR A 1070 -21.51 20.57 -53.75
C THR A 1070 -20.43 20.67 -54.83
N ALA A 1071 -19.60 19.64 -54.93
CA ALA A 1071 -18.61 19.48 -56.00
C ALA A 1071 -18.57 18.03 -56.51
N ASP A 1072 -19.29 17.78 -57.62
CA ASP A 1072 -19.35 16.50 -58.34
C ASP A 1072 -18.30 16.46 -59.48
N PRO A 1073 -17.29 15.57 -59.42
CA PRO A 1073 -16.40 15.27 -60.53
C PRO A 1073 -16.86 13.99 -61.27
N SER A 1074 -17.61 14.19 -62.35
CA SER A 1074 -18.26 13.11 -63.11
C SER A 1074 -17.31 12.09 -63.77
N GLN A 1075 -17.63 10.81 -63.58
CA GLN A 1075 -17.59 9.70 -64.56
C GLN A 1075 -16.37 9.52 -65.51
N THR A 1076 -15.65 8.40 -65.31
CA THR A 1076 -15.41 7.36 -66.35
C THR A 1076 -15.36 6.00 -65.62
N ASP A 1077 -16.31 5.06 -65.75
CA ASP A 1077 -16.76 4.31 -66.93
C ASP A 1077 -15.80 3.17 -67.34
N THR A 1078 -16.11 1.91 -66.93
CA THR A 1078 -16.18 0.69 -67.79
C THR A 1078 -16.29 -0.64 -66.99
N THR A 1079 -17.26 -1.51 -67.38
CA THR A 1079 -17.24 -3.01 -67.37
C THR A 1079 -16.85 -3.84 -66.12
N ASP A 1080 -17.44 -5.01 -65.81
CA ASP A 1080 -18.68 -5.73 -66.23
C ASP A 1080 -18.87 -6.97 -65.30
N SER A 1081 -20.08 -7.56 -65.25
CA SER A 1081 -20.39 -8.94 -64.79
C SER A 1081 -20.24 -9.30 -63.28
N ALA A 1082 -21.07 -10.17 -62.67
CA ALA A 1082 -22.38 -10.74 -63.07
C ALA A 1082 -23.10 -11.46 -61.89
N THR A 1083 -24.42 -11.67 -62.06
CA THR A 1083 -25.30 -12.72 -61.44
C THR A 1083 -26.02 -12.45 -60.09
N GLN A 1084 -27.36 -12.53 -60.16
CA GLN A 1084 -28.38 -12.72 -59.09
C GLN A 1084 -28.53 -14.23 -58.70
N PRO A 1085 -29.50 -14.72 -57.87
CA PRO A 1085 -30.58 -14.08 -57.07
C PRO A 1085 -30.48 -14.37 -55.54
N ALA A 1086 -31.19 -13.72 -54.59
CA ALA A 1086 -32.48 -13.02 -54.49
C ALA A 1086 -33.68 -13.86 -53.96
N THR A 1087 -34.00 -13.70 -52.66
CA THR A 1087 -35.22 -14.09 -51.92
C THR A 1087 -35.17 -13.45 -50.51
N ALA A 1088 -36.25 -13.20 -49.73
CA ALA A 1088 -37.67 -12.92 -50.01
C ALA A 1088 -38.41 -12.57 -48.68
N ASN A 1089 -39.51 -11.80 -48.74
CA ASN A 1089 -40.54 -11.58 -47.69
C ASN A 1089 -40.11 -10.84 -46.39
N SER A 1090 -41.03 -10.38 -45.52
CA SER A 1090 -42.08 -9.32 -45.66
C SER A 1090 -42.89 -9.17 -44.35
N GLU A 1091 -43.51 -8.00 -44.14
CA GLU A 1091 -44.51 -7.69 -43.08
C GLU A 1091 -43.97 -7.57 -41.62
N SER A 1092 -44.64 -6.88 -40.68
CA SER A 1092 -44.98 -5.43 -40.63
C SER A 1092 -45.55 -5.00 -39.26
N ALA A 1093 -45.23 -3.78 -38.80
CA ALA A 1093 -45.74 -3.10 -37.57
C ALA A 1093 -45.27 -3.73 -36.23
N THR A 1094 -45.20 -3.01 -35.10
CA THR A 1094 -45.74 -1.68 -34.71
C THR A 1094 -44.70 -0.71 -34.11
N SER A 1095 -45.02 0.59 -34.09
CA SER A 1095 -44.33 1.63 -33.29
C SER A 1095 -44.50 1.39 -31.76
N THR A 1096 -43.80 2.03 -30.82
CA THR A 1096 -43.37 3.45 -30.76
C THR A 1096 -42.10 3.61 -29.87
N PRO A 1097 -41.63 4.84 -29.55
CA PRO A 1097 -40.25 5.26 -29.81
C PRO A 1097 -39.20 4.77 -28.80
N GLY A 1098 -38.06 4.31 -29.31
CA GLY A 1098 -36.81 4.24 -28.55
C GLY A 1098 -35.83 5.29 -29.08
N PHE A 1099 -35.06 5.94 -28.21
CA PHE A 1099 -33.97 6.83 -28.62
C PHE A 1099 -32.84 6.02 -29.29
N SER A 1100 -32.21 6.60 -30.30
CA SER A 1100 -31.19 5.94 -31.11
C SER A 1100 -29.82 6.59 -30.94
N PHE A 1101 -28.87 5.85 -30.37
CA PHE A 1101 -27.46 6.01 -30.71
C PHE A 1101 -27.03 4.82 -31.58
N THR A 1102 -26.36 5.15 -32.68
CA THR A 1102 -25.74 4.21 -33.62
C THR A 1102 -24.34 4.78 -33.88
N SER A 1103 -23.29 4.25 -33.25
CA SER A 1103 -22.64 2.94 -33.46
C SER A 1103 -21.49 3.05 -34.45
N GLY A 1104 -20.26 2.80 -33.98
CA GLY A 1104 -19.03 2.94 -34.76
C GLY A 1104 -17.97 1.88 -34.44
N ALA A 1105 -18.37 0.61 -34.32
CA ALA A 1105 -17.46 -0.51 -34.03
C ALA A 1105 -17.71 -1.69 -34.99
N LEU A 1106 -16.66 -2.11 -35.70
CA LEU A 1106 -16.51 -3.37 -36.48
C LEU A 1106 -15.06 -3.37 -37.03
N THR A 1107 -14.24 -4.44 -37.04
CA THR A 1107 -14.27 -5.78 -36.40
C THR A 1107 -12.91 -6.46 -36.63
N GLY A 1108 -12.53 -7.44 -35.79
CA GLY A 1108 -11.43 -8.36 -36.10
C GLY A 1108 -11.29 -9.52 -35.11
N VAL A 1109 -12.11 -10.57 -35.20
CA VAL A 1109 -12.07 -11.74 -34.28
C VAL A 1109 -12.13 -13.07 -35.03
N THR A 1110 -11.20 -13.97 -34.72
CA THR A 1110 -11.32 -15.45 -34.80
C THR A 1110 -10.16 -16.04 -33.96
N ALA A 1111 -10.28 -17.09 -33.14
CA ALA A 1111 -11.37 -18.05 -32.88
C ALA A 1111 -11.47 -18.40 -31.37
N LEU A 1112 -12.31 -19.37 -30.96
CA LEU A 1112 -12.65 -19.66 -29.55
C LEU A 1112 -13.02 -21.15 -29.31
N LEU A 1113 -13.00 -21.58 -28.04
CA LEU A 1113 -13.50 -22.86 -27.45
C LEU A 1113 -12.61 -24.10 -27.68
N THR A 1114 -12.33 -24.98 -26.70
CA THR A 1114 -13.16 -25.57 -25.62
C THR A 1114 -12.30 -25.93 -24.38
N GLY A 1115 -12.83 -26.25 -23.18
CA GLY A 1115 -14.22 -26.45 -22.72
C GLY A 1115 -14.31 -26.56 -21.18
N TRP A 1116 -15.50 -26.84 -20.61
CA TRP A 1116 -15.81 -26.58 -19.19
C TRP A 1116 -16.52 -27.77 -18.49
N LEU A 1117 -16.17 -28.02 -17.22
CA LEU A 1117 -16.91 -28.73 -16.13
C LEU A 1117 -17.71 -30.03 -16.40
N TRP A 1118 -17.43 -31.11 -15.65
CA TRP A 1118 -18.50 -31.98 -15.12
C TRP A 1118 -18.18 -32.80 -13.83
N HIS A 1119 -19.20 -33.54 -13.37
CA HIS A 1119 -19.48 -33.97 -12.00
C HIS A 1119 -18.63 -35.09 -11.34
N ARG A 1120 -18.68 -35.06 -10.00
CA ARG A 1120 -18.42 -36.15 -9.04
C ARG A 1120 -19.55 -37.21 -9.06
N SER A 1121 -19.22 -38.51 -8.98
CA SER A 1121 -20.12 -39.59 -8.57
C SER A 1121 -19.33 -40.85 -8.16
N ASP A 1122 -19.78 -41.56 -7.12
CA ASP A 1122 -19.17 -42.77 -6.56
C ASP A 1122 -19.59 -44.07 -7.32
N ASP A 1123 -18.75 -45.12 -7.25
CA ASP A 1123 -19.09 -46.54 -6.95
C ASP A 1123 -18.03 -47.56 -7.45
N ASP A 1124 -17.76 -48.59 -6.63
CA ASP A 1124 -17.17 -49.94 -6.87
C ASP A 1124 -16.07 -50.18 -7.94
N ASP A 1125 -14.81 -50.38 -7.52
CA ASP A 1125 -14.16 -51.72 -7.36
C ASP A 1125 -12.84 -51.64 -6.55
#